data_AF-A0A7J2Y7E0-F1
#
_entry.id   AF-A0A7J2Y7E0-F1
#
_cell.length_a   1.000
_cell.length_b   1.000
_cell.length_c   1.000
_cell.angle_alpha   90.00
_cell.angle_beta   90.00
_cell.angle_gamma   90.00
#
_symmetry.space_group_name_H-M   'P 1'
#
loop_
_entity.id
_entity.type
_entity.pdbx_description
1 polymer ?
#
loop_
_entity_poly.entity_id
_entity_poly.type
_entity_poly.pdbx_seq_one_letter_code
_entity_poly.pdbx_strand_id
1 'polypeptide(L)'
;MPTLRRGRFAGSLVMTFMMLPFLWGGVAAESSGVSSLGDYLVVLDPAGNPKEVDVLRATEDRANESVSIEIRDAGPSAVRLLAREGWLRDLVPNPGFGEARFDMVAYNGTSWYEFKVPDPRGETVILVREFRPEAGRASFTKGSPRSISLERPMFVSLAEIPRVEWVDETRSNRNGTWTEKVPVPRFRMGIDFTDVDTRGQGVVLNRAWLGTYGLPSPYFQDADGKPIANTSDAEYFYLRPKHFSILYVFTTNEAFTKEDYGTYSDVFWDSVNRHIRVKADRRDPVGLDERLRSPAPVVYDQTSSFTVRATWKITQKGHWQYAVPVFFMGASNDRVDMANSVYVIYASRDQSPSHPSYNPMFYLRYRDSAGTMKKDYSVVLPFAAQYEFLMGYDAYARTMQWEIYDVLGAVLASTTYAVGPSETFSLGKVGAGAWGTGGTSEPITDASTDNLYLDANMARNGNFELGGTIPTNWQQYPGSAGAGARSQTIVRFGAYSHRINDPSTSNSYGLQTARMAASPDRSYVASTWVYVNSGGPFDLYMEFWNNIVGGTRLAVAFKSTATTGQWEYLDLTMLAPSGTAAVDVLLYSSLGNTGIAYFDGAELRGQRAFWAVQVHTNHIPDATAWGRALDYVADLGMTFMRVSFVWDTFEPVRDSTNWNHVEYLRQAIQVARARGVGIVAILGGRPDWAYYMPLDELFAEWRVFARFVAQQYGNDIQYYQLLNEENHESHSLWDHTHDGEVRAFYEAYQGLLEGTGLAGVTHKSRFKTIVNLFADLPNWDPYFREILADPWGSTSIDVVAIDHYPGTWCCGANYRDWAVLDSLRSIANDYDKEMAVMETGFSTYGFNLFPPPQHYQTDQEAFVDQAMDEVLSRKNSLNANYPLNSLLLVSWYTLLDQCSDQGAIVEWHFGILTYQCWTGVWGEKLAYDNLRYQVSRWK
;
A
#
# COMPACT_ATOMS: atom_id res chain seq x y z
N MET A 1 -5.54 -6.01 76.39
CA MET A 1 -4.46 -6.71 77.12
C MET A 1 -4.16 -8.02 76.39
N PRO A 2 -2.89 -8.47 76.29
CA PRO A 2 -1.68 -7.87 76.85
C PRO A 2 -1.01 -6.94 75.81
N THR A 3 -0.72 -5.65 75.99
CA THR A 3 0.16 -4.91 76.93
C THR A 3 1.60 -5.41 77.09
N LEU A 4 2.53 -4.47 76.88
CA LEU A 4 3.96 -4.37 77.29
C LEU A 4 4.96 -4.71 76.16
N ARG A 5 6.02 -3.95 75.87
CA ARG A 5 6.59 -2.75 76.51
C ARG A 5 7.59 -2.06 75.56
N ARG A 6 7.70 -0.74 75.69
CA ARG A 6 8.81 0.08 75.18
C ARG A 6 10.16 -0.40 75.73
N GLY A 7 11.17 -0.44 74.87
CA GLY A 7 12.58 -0.36 75.24
C GLY A 7 13.27 0.65 74.33
N ARG A 8 13.66 1.80 74.90
CA ARG A 8 14.54 2.78 74.25
C ARG A 8 15.96 2.23 74.25
N PHE A 9 16.64 2.26 73.10
CA PHE A 9 18.09 2.47 73.06
C PHE A 9 18.38 3.52 71.99
N ALA A 10 18.96 4.64 72.45
CA ALA A 10 19.57 5.64 71.60
C ALA A 10 20.92 5.10 71.13
N GLY A 11 21.22 5.29 69.85
CA GLY A 11 22.50 4.94 69.26
C GLY A 11 22.49 5.37 67.80
N SER A 12 22.88 6.62 67.56
CA SER A 12 23.20 7.11 66.22
C SER A 12 24.26 6.20 65.61
N LEU A 13 23.88 5.43 64.59
CA LEU A 13 24.80 4.83 63.64
C LEU A 13 24.30 5.19 62.25
N VAL A 14 24.94 6.21 61.67
CA VAL A 14 24.87 6.49 60.23
C VAL A 14 25.51 5.28 59.54
N MET A 15 24.66 4.35 59.09
CA MET A 15 25.06 3.26 58.21
C MET A 15 24.79 3.70 56.78
N THR A 16 25.87 4.14 56.12
CA THR A 16 25.95 4.35 54.68
C THR A 16 25.60 3.02 53.99
N PHE A 17 24.37 2.88 53.51
CA PHE A 17 24.05 1.87 52.51
C PHE A 17 24.64 2.32 51.18
N MET A 18 25.76 1.71 50.79
CA MET A 18 26.20 1.66 49.40
C MET A 18 25.12 0.92 48.59
N MET A 19 24.18 1.66 48.03
CA MET A 19 23.49 1.22 46.82
C MET A 19 24.49 1.33 45.68
N LEU A 20 24.96 0.19 45.18
CA LEU A 20 25.61 0.08 43.89
C LEU A 20 24.54 0.27 42.82
N PRO A 21 24.61 1.31 41.98
CA PRO A 21 23.76 1.38 40.80
C PRO A 21 24.43 0.54 39.71
N PHE A 22 23.79 -0.55 39.30
CA PHE A 22 24.06 -1.13 37.98
C PHE A 22 23.42 -0.21 36.94
N LEU A 23 24.13 0.88 36.62
CA LEU A 23 23.89 1.75 35.47
C LEU A 23 24.36 1.00 34.22
N TRP A 24 23.43 0.48 33.43
CA TRP A 24 23.65 0.33 31.98
C TRP A 24 22.87 1.45 31.29
N GLY A 25 23.23 2.69 31.62
CA GLY A 25 22.96 3.85 30.78
C GLY A 25 24.09 3.98 29.75
N GLY A 26 23.84 4.61 28.61
CA GLY A 26 24.86 4.88 27.60
C GLY A 26 26.14 5.42 28.26
N VAL A 27 27.27 4.76 28.02
CA VAL A 27 28.54 5.16 28.61
C VAL A 27 29.04 6.35 27.80
N ALA A 28 28.82 7.55 28.33
CA ALA A 28 29.47 8.75 27.83
C ALA A 28 30.83 8.87 28.50
N ALA A 29 31.90 8.79 27.72
CA ALA A 29 33.24 9.11 28.18
C ALA A 29 33.62 10.49 27.63
N GLU A 30 34.00 11.42 28.52
CA GLU A 30 34.33 12.80 28.18
C GLU A 30 35.64 13.21 28.85
N SER A 31 36.48 13.93 28.12
CA SER A 31 37.71 14.49 28.63
C SER A 31 38.07 15.80 27.92
N SER A 32 38.61 16.75 28.68
CA SER A 32 39.14 18.02 28.18
C SER A 32 40.64 18.07 28.35
N GLY A 33 41.38 18.54 27.34
CA GLY A 33 42.84 18.65 27.41
C GLY A 33 43.56 17.30 27.36
N VAL A 34 43.04 16.34 26.59
CA VAL A 34 43.69 15.03 26.38
C VAL A 34 43.84 14.72 24.91
N SER A 35 44.78 13.84 24.59
CA SER A 35 45.04 13.33 23.22
C SER A 35 44.43 11.96 22.95
N SER A 36 43.77 11.34 23.93
CA SER A 36 43.09 10.04 23.78
C SER A 36 41.96 9.86 24.79
N LEU A 37 41.00 9.01 24.44
CA LEU A 37 39.92 8.55 25.31
C LEU A 37 40.07 7.03 25.48
N GLY A 38 40.84 6.61 26.49
CA GLY A 38 41.23 5.22 26.69
C GLY A 38 42.00 4.63 25.49
N ASP A 39 41.77 3.34 25.21
CA ASP A 39 42.34 2.63 24.05
C ASP A 39 41.42 2.69 22.82
N TYR A 40 40.42 3.59 22.82
CA TYR A 40 39.33 3.61 21.83
C TYR A 40 39.45 4.76 20.84
N LEU A 41 39.85 5.94 21.31
CA LEU A 41 40.04 7.13 20.48
C LEU A 41 41.42 7.75 20.70
N VAL A 42 42.07 8.22 19.63
CA VAL A 42 43.34 8.95 19.67
C VAL A 42 43.28 10.15 18.73
N VAL A 43 43.79 11.30 19.16
CA VAL A 43 43.92 12.51 18.33
C VAL A 43 45.39 12.79 18.03
N LEU A 44 45.71 12.91 16.75
CA LEU A 44 47.05 13.20 16.25
C LEU A 44 47.10 14.56 15.53
N ASP A 45 48.24 15.24 15.60
CA ASP A 45 48.58 16.36 14.74
C ASP A 45 48.83 15.90 13.27
N PRO A 46 48.98 16.83 12.30
CA PRO A 46 49.27 16.47 10.91
C PRO A 46 50.60 15.73 10.71
N ALA A 47 51.53 15.81 11.66
CA ALA A 47 52.80 15.08 11.64
C ALA A 47 52.70 13.67 12.26
N GLY A 48 51.53 13.30 12.79
CA GLY A 48 51.26 12.00 13.41
C GLY A 48 51.64 11.90 14.89
N ASN A 49 51.95 13.02 15.56
CA ASN A 49 52.19 13.03 16.99
C ASN A 49 50.87 13.22 17.76
N PRO A 50 50.68 12.61 18.94
CA PRO A 50 49.51 12.86 19.78
C PRO A 50 49.32 14.35 20.08
N LYS A 51 48.08 14.85 19.95
CA LYS A 51 47.72 16.25 20.18
C LYS A 51 46.54 16.33 21.14
N GLU A 52 46.63 17.20 22.14
CA GLU A 52 45.53 17.49 23.05
C GLU A 52 44.48 18.39 22.39
N VAL A 53 43.21 18.16 22.73
CA VAL A 53 42.06 18.96 22.26
C VAL A 53 41.17 19.37 23.44
N ASP A 54 40.42 20.46 23.28
CA ASP A 54 39.55 20.99 24.34
C ASP A 54 38.40 20.04 24.70
N VAL A 55 37.84 19.34 23.70
CA VAL A 55 36.78 18.34 23.88
C VAL A 55 37.09 17.12 23.04
N LEU A 56 37.05 15.95 23.68
CA LEU A 56 36.93 14.64 23.06
C LEU A 56 35.90 13.84 23.83
N ARG A 57 34.79 13.46 23.19
CA ARG A 57 33.70 12.70 23.82
C ARG A 57 33.23 11.58 22.91
N ALA A 58 32.87 10.44 23.50
CA ALA A 58 32.13 9.37 22.83
C ALA A 58 30.87 9.05 23.63
N THR A 59 29.73 8.93 22.96
CA THR A 59 28.44 8.53 23.55
C THR A 59 27.96 7.25 22.89
N GLU A 60 28.05 6.13 23.61
CA GLU A 60 27.55 4.83 23.14
C GLU A 60 26.03 4.71 23.36
N ASP A 61 25.32 4.27 22.32
CA ASP A 61 23.92 3.85 22.39
C ASP A 61 23.81 2.41 21.90
N ARG A 62 23.89 1.49 22.87
CA ARG A 62 23.83 0.04 22.62
C ARG A 62 22.45 -0.44 22.19
N ALA A 63 21.39 0.28 22.56
CA ALA A 63 20.02 -0.11 22.19
C ALA A 63 19.77 0.13 20.70
N ASN A 64 20.36 1.20 20.16
CA ASN A 64 20.23 1.56 18.75
C ASN A 64 21.46 1.19 17.89
N GLU A 65 22.40 0.39 18.41
CA GLU A 65 23.65 0.01 17.73
C GLU A 65 24.36 1.22 17.10
N SER A 66 24.56 2.28 17.90
CA SER A 66 25.14 3.53 17.42
C SER A 66 26.11 4.17 18.42
N VAL A 67 26.98 5.04 17.90
CA VAL A 67 27.88 5.87 18.71
C VAL A 67 28.07 7.24 18.09
N SER A 68 28.10 8.26 18.94
CA SER A 68 28.44 9.63 18.56
C SER A 68 29.81 10.00 19.11
N ILE A 69 30.72 10.46 18.26
CA ILE A 69 32.08 10.87 18.63
C ILE A 69 32.23 12.37 18.36
N GLU A 70 32.42 13.16 19.42
CA GLU A 70 32.55 14.62 19.38
C GLU A 70 34.02 15.04 19.59
N ILE A 71 34.50 15.98 18.78
CA ILE A 71 35.80 16.61 18.92
C ILE A 71 35.72 18.13 18.71
N ARG A 72 36.38 18.90 19.58
CA ARG A 72 36.51 20.37 19.50
C ARG A 72 37.84 20.85 20.08
N ASP A 73 38.45 21.85 19.46
CA ASP A 73 39.70 22.49 19.90
C ASP A 73 39.71 23.97 19.47
N ALA A 74 40.02 24.89 20.38
CA ALA A 74 40.12 26.32 20.08
C ALA A 74 41.21 26.65 19.06
N GLY A 75 42.22 25.78 18.89
CA GLY A 75 43.26 25.93 17.89
C GLY A 75 42.78 25.65 16.45
N PRO A 76 43.18 26.44 15.44
CA PRO A 76 42.79 26.20 14.04
C PRO A 76 43.56 25.05 13.36
N SER A 77 44.50 24.41 14.08
CA SER A 77 45.37 23.39 13.50
C SER A 77 44.60 22.10 13.28
N ALA A 78 44.51 21.67 12.01
CA ALA A 78 43.92 20.40 11.60
C ALA A 78 44.41 19.22 12.47
N VAL A 79 43.52 18.26 12.72
CA VAL A 79 43.81 17.05 13.49
C VAL A 79 43.36 15.78 12.77
N ARG A 80 43.91 14.64 13.19
CA ARG A 80 43.51 13.30 12.75
C ARG A 80 42.92 12.58 13.95
N LEU A 81 41.66 12.17 13.87
CA LEU A 81 40.99 11.38 14.90
C LEU A 81 41.02 9.91 14.49
N LEU A 82 41.52 9.04 15.36
CA LEU A 82 41.54 7.60 15.18
C LEU A 82 40.48 6.97 16.08
N ALA A 83 39.63 6.10 15.53
CA ALA A 83 38.73 5.22 16.28
C ALA A 83 39.07 3.75 16.06
N ARG A 84 39.25 3.00 17.15
CA ARG A 84 39.75 1.60 17.07
C ARG A 84 38.74 0.68 16.40
N GLU A 85 39.19 -0.11 15.43
CA GLU A 85 38.27 -0.94 14.63
C GLU A 85 37.50 -1.96 15.47
N GLY A 86 38.21 -2.70 16.34
CA GLY A 86 37.59 -3.73 17.18
C GLY A 86 36.50 -3.17 18.10
N TRP A 87 36.76 -2.01 18.73
CA TRP A 87 35.77 -1.37 19.60
C TRP A 87 34.51 -0.93 18.84
N LEU A 88 34.68 -0.26 17.69
CA LEU A 88 33.53 0.17 16.89
C LEU A 88 32.73 -1.02 16.35
N ARG A 89 33.39 -2.10 15.92
CA ARG A 89 32.71 -3.31 15.42
C ARG A 89 32.03 -4.15 16.49
N ASP A 90 32.53 -4.11 17.73
CA ASP A 90 31.86 -4.77 18.86
C ASP A 90 30.54 -4.06 19.22
N LEU A 91 30.45 -2.75 18.97
CA LEU A 91 29.26 -1.95 19.24
C LEU A 91 28.33 -1.84 18.02
N VAL A 92 28.91 -1.72 16.82
CA VAL A 92 28.25 -1.49 15.54
C VAL A 92 28.88 -2.44 14.51
N PRO A 93 28.36 -3.67 14.34
CA PRO A 93 29.01 -4.73 13.56
C PRO A 93 29.42 -4.33 12.13
N ASN A 94 28.55 -3.60 11.42
CA ASN A 94 28.78 -3.10 10.07
C ASN A 94 28.68 -1.57 10.07
N PRO A 95 29.71 -0.84 10.52
CA PRO A 95 29.58 0.59 10.80
C PRO A 95 29.43 1.42 9.52
N GLY A 96 28.45 2.32 9.55
CA GLY A 96 28.26 3.42 8.61
C GLY A 96 28.55 4.75 9.29
N PHE A 97 29.37 5.60 8.66
CA PHE A 97 29.92 6.82 9.25
C PHE A 97 29.24 8.11 8.77
N GLY A 98 28.05 8.01 8.16
CA GLY A 98 27.37 9.17 7.57
C GLY A 98 28.27 9.89 6.57
N GLU A 99 28.44 11.20 6.71
CA GLU A 99 29.27 12.02 5.83
C GLU A 99 30.78 11.93 6.14
N ALA A 100 31.18 11.29 7.24
CA ALA A 100 32.57 11.23 7.67
C ALA A 100 33.35 10.17 6.88
N ARG A 101 34.30 10.62 6.06
CA ARG A 101 35.27 9.74 5.37
C ARG A 101 36.27 9.19 6.38
N PHE A 102 36.63 7.92 6.22
CA PHE A 102 37.72 7.31 6.96
C PHE A 102 38.77 6.66 6.06
N ASP A 103 40.02 6.69 6.51
CA ASP A 103 41.08 5.82 6.02
C ASP A 103 41.29 4.67 7.02
N MET A 104 41.56 3.45 6.54
CA MET A 104 42.01 2.38 7.43
C MET A 104 43.51 2.51 7.64
N VAL A 105 43.94 2.67 8.88
CA VAL A 105 45.37 2.85 9.22
C VAL A 105 45.82 1.88 10.30
N ALA A 106 47.10 1.49 10.23
CA ALA A 106 47.76 0.79 11.31
C ALA A 106 48.45 1.81 12.23
N TYR A 107 48.04 1.88 13.49
CA TYR A 107 48.66 2.70 14.52
C TYR A 107 49.03 1.81 15.71
N ASN A 108 50.33 1.79 16.05
CA ASN A 108 50.90 0.88 17.04
C ASN A 108 50.54 -0.61 16.82
N GLY A 109 50.54 -1.06 15.56
CA GLY A 109 50.24 -2.44 15.19
C GLY A 109 48.76 -2.84 15.28
N THR A 110 47.86 -1.90 15.57
CA THR A 110 46.40 -2.11 15.63
C THR A 110 45.70 -1.40 14.47
N SER A 111 44.54 -1.89 14.03
CA SER A 111 43.72 -1.31 12.95
C SER A 111 42.76 -0.23 13.48
N TRP A 112 42.69 0.91 12.79
CA TRP A 112 41.90 2.08 13.17
C TRP A 112 41.18 2.69 11.97
N TYR A 113 40.01 3.28 12.23
CA TYR A 113 39.33 4.23 11.36
C TYR A 113 39.93 5.62 11.60
N GLU A 114 40.53 6.23 10.58
CA GLU A 114 41.12 7.57 10.66
C GLU A 114 40.23 8.62 9.98
N PHE A 115 39.83 9.64 10.73
CA PHE A 115 39.08 10.80 10.26
C PHE A 115 39.97 12.04 10.24
N LYS A 116 39.93 12.82 9.16
CA LYS A 116 40.63 14.10 9.05
C LYS A 116 39.68 15.22 9.47
N VAL A 117 40.09 16.04 10.43
CA VAL A 117 39.31 17.18 10.95
C VAL A 117 40.10 18.46 10.63
N PRO A 118 39.80 19.13 9.49
CA PRO A 118 40.60 20.26 9.02
C PRO A 118 40.54 21.50 9.91
N ASP A 119 39.41 21.72 10.57
CA ASP A 119 39.17 22.84 11.47
C ASP A 119 38.41 22.37 12.73
N PRO A 120 39.11 22.07 13.83
CA PRO A 120 38.47 21.56 15.04
C PRO A 120 37.83 22.67 15.89
N ARG A 121 37.84 23.95 15.45
CA ARG A 121 37.23 25.06 16.20
C ARG A 121 35.70 24.95 16.27
N GLY A 122 35.10 24.33 15.26
CA GLY A 122 33.70 23.93 15.27
C GLY A 122 33.51 22.60 15.99
N GLU A 123 32.34 22.40 16.57
CA GLU A 123 31.93 21.09 17.08
C GLU A 123 31.85 20.11 15.90
N THR A 124 32.76 19.13 15.86
CA THR A 124 32.74 18.05 14.87
C THR A 124 32.20 16.79 15.52
N VAL A 125 31.04 16.33 15.04
CA VAL A 125 30.40 15.10 15.53
C VAL A 125 30.41 14.05 14.42
N ILE A 126 31.02 12.89 14.70
CA ILE A 126 30.99 11.71 13.84
C ILE A 126 29.97 10.75 14.43
N LEU A 127 28.87 10.57 13.70
CA LEU A 127 27.82 9.63 14.04
C LEU A 127 28.06 8.31 13.31
N VAL A 128 28.19 7.24 14.08
CA VAL A 128 28.37 5.87 13.58
C VAL A 128 27.11 5.07 13.92
N ARG A 129 26.56 4.37 12.94
CA ARG A 129 25.35 3.52 13.08
C ARG A 129 25.53 2.24 12.29
N GLU A 130 24.74 1.21 12.59
CA GLU A 130 24.69 0.02 11.74
C GLU A 130 24.32 0.43 10.31
N PHE A 131 25.13 0.03 9.34
CA PHE A 131 24.96 0.45 7.96
C PHE A 131 23.72 -0.21 7.37
N ARG A 132 22.75 0.65 7.07
CA ARG A 132 21.58 0.34 6.25
C ARG A 132 21.59 1.31 5.06
N PRO A 133 21.48 0.82 3.83
CA PRO A 133 21.33 1.69 2.68
C PRO A 133 20.06 2.54 2.86
N GLU A 134 20.21 3.86 2.98
CA GLU A 134 19.13 4.82 3.22
C GLU A 134 18.92 5.71 1.98
N ALA A 135 17.67 6.11 1.74
CA ALA A 135 17.34 7.03 0.66
C ALA A 135 17.86 8.45 0.95
N GLY A 136 18.64 9.03 0.03
CA GLY A 136 19.10 10.41 0.12
C GLY A 136 20.11 10.69 1.25
N ARG A 137 20.55 9.68 1.98
CA ARG A 137 21.55 9.81 3.04
C ARG A 137 22.75 8.91 2.75
N ALA A 138 23.84 9.55 2.33
CA ALA A 138 25.10 8.87 2.10
C ALA A 138 25.76 8.48 3.42
N SER A 139 26.18 7.23 3.51
CA SER A 139 27.00 6.73 4.59
C SER A 139 28.30 6.17 4.03
N PHE A 140 29.44 6.70 4.49
CA PHE A 140 30.75 6.14 4.17
C PHE A 140 30.92 4.80 4.91
N THR A 141 31.13 3.69 4.20
CA THR A 141 31.15 2.36 4.81
C THR A 141 31.89 1.32 3.95
N LYS A 142 32.26 0.16 4.55
CA LYS A 142 32.58 -1.09 3.82
C LYS A 142 31.33 -1.94 3.50
N GLY A 143 30.16 -1.50 3.94
CA GLY A 143 28.91 -2.21 3.74
C GLY A 143 28.58 -3.21 4.85
N SER A 144 27.51 -3.96 4.64
CA SER A 144 27.00 -5.04 5.50
C SER A 144 26.72 -6.30 4.66
N PRO A 145 27.05 -7.50 5.15
CA PRO A 145 26.64 -8.76 4.52
C PRO A 145 25.11 -8.93 4.45
N ARG A 146 24.38 -8.20 5.30
CA ARG A 146 22.91 -8.20 5.29
C ARG A 146 22.33 -7.38 4.15
N SER A 147 23.11 -6.54 3.46
CA SER A 147 22.62 -5.67 2.38
C SER A 147 23.64 -5.56 1.22
N ILE A 148 24.58 -4.62 1.32
CA ILE A 148 25.60 -4.32 0.32
C ILE A 148 26.96 -4.50 0.97
N SER A 149 27.86 -5.33 0.44
CA SER A 149 29.26 -5.42 0.89
C SER A 149 30.24 -4.97 -0.20
N LEU A 150 31.33 -4.33 0.23
CA LEU A 150 32.30 -3.66 -0.63
C LEU A 150 33.74 -4.13 -0.35
N GLU A 151 34.57 -4.23 -1.40
CA GLU A 151 36.01 -4.53 -1.26
C GLU A 151 36.78 -3.40 -0.55
N ARG A 152 36.40 -2.14 -0.81
CA ARG A 152 36.98 -0.91 -0.25
C ARG A 152 35.87 0.07 0.15
N PRO A 153 36.07 0.89 1.20
CA PRO A 153 35.03 1.77 1.68
C PRO A 153 34.72 2.89 0.68
N MET A 154 33.45 3.31 0.65
CA MET A 154 32.96 4.44 -0.15
C MET A 154 31.65 4.97 0.44
N PHE A 155 31.18 6.11 -0.04
CA PHE A 155 29.83 6.54 0.26
C PHE A 155 28.82 5.65 -0.45
N VAL A 156 27.86 5.16 0.32
CA VAL A 156 26.72 4.42 -0.19
C VAL A 156 25.45 5.13 0.26
N SER A 157 24.57 5.40 -0.69
CA SER A 157 23.18 5.76 -0.43
C SER A 157 22.27 5.06 -1.43
N LEU A 158 20.98 5.00 -1.12
CA LEU A 158 19.97 4.76 -2.13
C LEU A 158 19.68 6.11 -2.81
N ALA A 159 20.21 6.29 -4.00
CA ALA A 159 19.81 7.39 -4.88
C ALA A 159 18.34 7.24 -5.28
N GLU A 160 17.87 6.00 -5.34
CA GLU A 160 16.49 5.66 -5.68
C GLU A 160 16.10 4.40 -4.92
N ILE A 161 15.18 4.53 -3.98
CA ILE A 161 14.44 3.38 -3.43
C ILE A 161 13.45 2.92 -4.51
N PRO A 162 13.18 1.61 -4.65
CA PRO A 162 12.17 1.14 -5.58
C PRO A 162 10.82 1.73 -5.21
N ARG A 163 10.51 2.79 -5.94
CA ARG A 163 9.19 3.37 -6.03
C ARG A 163 8.50 2.65 -7.17
N VAL A 164 7.19 2.76 -7.18
CA VAL A 164 6.47 2.59 -8.43
C VAL A 164 6.85 3.79 -9.30
N GLU A 165 8.02 3.74 -9.96
CA GLU A 165 8.34 4.71 -10.99
C GLU A 165 7.44 4.40 -12.16
N TRP A 166 6.38 5.18 -12.24
CA TRP A 166 5.53 5.31 -13.40
C TRP A 166 6.33 6.02 -14.50
N VAL A 167 7.25 5.31 -15.14
CA VAL A 167 8.03 5.89 -16.23
C VAL A 167 7.09 6.08 -17.40
N ASP A 168 6.91 7.34 -17.78
CA ASP A 168 6.27 7.79 -19.01
C ASP A 168 6.97 7.19 -20.24
N GLU A 169 6.61 5.97 -20.57
CA GLU A 169 7.09 5.35 -21.79
C GLU A 169 6.47 6.09 -22.95
N THR A 170 7.33 6.80 -23.69
CA THR A 170 6.91 7.46 -24.93
C THR A 170 6.54 6.39 -25.95
N ARG A 171 5.25 6.18 -26.15
CA ARG A 171 4.69 5.41 -27.25
C ARG A 171 4.44 6.38 -28.38
N SER A 172 5.04 6.13 -29.53
CA SER A 172 4.78 6.91 -30.74
C SER A 172 4.01 6.08 -31.74
N ASN A 173 3.12 6.74 -32.47
CA ASN A 173 2.51 6.13 -33.64
C ASN A 173 3.50 6.13 -34.82
N ARG A 174 3.16 5.36 -35.87
CA ARG A 174 4.09 4.99 -36.96
C ARG A 174 4.54 6.13 -37.90
N ASN A 175 3.93 7.31 -37.83
CA ASN A 175 4.26 8.48 -38.64
C ASN A 175 4.86 9.64 -37.83
N GLY A 176 5.02 9.50 -36.51
CA GLY A 176 5.69 10.47 -35.63
C GLY A 176 4.85 11.68 -35.23
N THR A 177 3.54 11.69 -35.49
CA THR A 177 2.66 12.83 -35.19
C THR A 177 2.08 12.81 -33.78
N TRP A 178 2.22 11.69 -33.05
CA TRP A 178 1.75 11.55 -31.68
C TRP A 178 2.76 10.76 -30.84
N THR A 179 2.92 11.20 -29.60
CA THR A 179 3.71 10.57 -28.55
C THR A 179 2.90 10.62 -27.26
N GLU A 180 2.46 9.45 -26.78
CA GLU A 180 1.84 9.28 -25.47
C GLU A 180 2.87 8.79 -24.48
N LYS A 181 2.71 9.20 -23.24
CA LYS A 181 3.55 8.83 -22.13
C LYS A 181 2.71 7.93 -21.21
N VAL A 182 3.01 6.63 -21.21
CA VAL A 182 2.27 5.65 -20.40
C VAL A 182 3.07 5.31 -19.15
N PRO A 183 2.49 5.46 -17.95
CA PRO A 183 3.16 5.09 -16.72
C PRO A 183 3.23 3.56 -16.58
N VAL A 184 4.43 2.98 -16.51
CA VAL A 184 4.65 1.54 -16.24
C VAL A 184 5.33 1.40 -14.88
N PRO A 185 4.86 0.52 -13.95
CA PRO A 185 5.47 0.37 -12.64
C PRO A 185 6.81 -0.35 -12.78
N ARG A 186 7.92 0.40 -12.74
CA ARG A 186 9.27 -0.17 -12.73
C ARG A 186 9.81 -0.11 -11.31
N PHE A 187 10.08 -1.27 -10.72
CA PHE A 187 10.86 -1.34 -9.49
C PHE A 187 12.31 -1.21 -9.87
N ARG A 188 12.81 0.00 -9.68
CA ARG A 188 14.20 0.37 -9.93
C ARG A 188 14.78 0.83 -8.61
N MET A 189 15.85 0.16 -8.20
CA MET A 189 16.67 0.65 -7.11
C MET A 189 17.93 1.24 -7.71
N GLY A 190 18.23 2.48 -7.34
CA GLY A 190 19.47 3.18 -7.66
C GLY A 190 20.34 3.21 -6.42
N ILE A 191 21.49 2.56 -6.48
CA ILE A 191 22.49 2.55 -5.42
C ILE A 191 23.62 3.48 -5.85
N ASP A 192 23.81 4.59 -5.14
CA ASP A 192 24.88 5.54 -5.39
C ASP A 192 26.13 5.11 -4.64
N PHE A 193 27.21 5.00 -5.40
CA PHE A 193 28.55 4.70 -4.94
C PHE A 193 29.46 5.90 -5.25
N THR A 194 29.56 6.84 -4.31
CA THR A 194 30.37 8.05 -4.51
C THR A 194 31.71 7.93 -3.78
N ASP A 195 32.81 8.12 -4.52
CA ASP A 195 34.16 8.17 -3.96
C ASP A 195 35.13 8.97 -4.85
N VAL A 196 36.26 9.40 -4.28
CA VAL A 196 37.36 10.05 -5.03
C VAL A 196 38.13 9.07 -5.91
N ASP A 197 38.12 7.78 -5.56
CA ASP A 197 38.70 6.73 -6.38
C ASP A 197 37.61 6.15 -7.29
N THR A 198 37.72 6.44 -8.58
CA THR A 198 36.74 6.05 -9.60
C THR A 198 36.99 4.66 -10.18
N ARG A 199 38.00 3.92 -9.69
CA ARG A 199 38.31 2.57 -10.19
C ARG A 199 37.23 1.57 -9.73
N GLY A 200 36.74 0.75 -10.65
CA GLY A 200 35.86 -0.40 -10.38
C GLY A 200 36.33 -1.30 -9.21
N GLN A 201 35.41 -1.99 -8.55
CA GLN A 201 35.57 -2.79 -7.33
C GLN A 201 34.52 -3.91 -7.30
N GLY A 202 34.75 -4.94 -6.50
CA GLY A 202 33.75 -5.96 -6.22
C GLY A 202 32.61 -5.40 -5.35
N VAL A 203 31.38 -5.66 -5.76
CA VAL A 203 30.16 -5.35 -5.01
C VAL A 203 29.41 -6.66 -4.80
N VAL A 204 29.03 -6.94 -3.55
CA VAL A 204 28.23 -8.10 -3.19
C VAL A 204 26.89 -7.62 -2.67
N LEU A 205 25.80 -8.11 -3.24
CA LEU A 205 24.43 -7.74 -2.83
C LEU A 205 23.73 -8.95 -2.26
N ASN A 206 23.16 -8.79 -1.07
CA ASN A 206 22.39 -9.80 -0.38
C ASN A 206 21.02 -9.99 -1.07
N ARG A 207 20.69 -11.24 -1.41
CA ARG A 207 19.46 -11.59 -2.12
C ARG A 207 18.21 -11.37 -1.27
N ALA A 208 18.26 -11.68 0.03
CA ALA A 208 17.13 -11.49 0.93
C ALA A 208 16.81 -10.00 1.08
N TRP A 209 17.82 -9.15 1.22
CA TRP A 209 17.67 -7.71 1.25
C TRP A 209 17.10 -7.13 -0.05
N LEU A 210 17.62 -7.51 -1.22
CA LEU A 210 16.98 -7.10 -2.48
C LEU A 210 15.54 -7.64 -2.58
N GLY A 211 15.26 -8.81 -2.00
CA GLY A 211 13.94 -9.40 -1.91
C GLY A 211 12.93 -8.54 -1.14
N THR A 212 13.33 -7.83 -0.07
CA THR A 212 12.43 -6.92 0.67
C THR A 212 11.97 -5.74 -0.19
N TYR A 213 12.73 -5.42 -1.23
CA TYR A 213 12.44 -4.40 -2.23
C TYR A 213 11.79 -4.95 -3.51
N GLY A 214 11.34 -6.21 -3.48
CA GLY A 214 10.71 -6.87 -4.62
C GLY A 214 11.69 -7.29 -5.72
N LEU A 215 13.00 -7.30 -5.47
CA LEU A 215 14.09 -7.57 -6.44
C LEU A 215 14.79 -8.95 -6.23
N PRO A 216 14.08 -10.09 -6.15
CA PRO A 216 14.68 -11.39 -5.79
C PRO A 216 15.54 -12.02 -6.91
N SER A 217 15.43 -11.53 -8.15
CA SER A 217 16.20 -11.99 -9.32
C SER A 217 16.46 -10.83 -10.29
N PRO A 218 17.29 -9.88 -9.88
CA PRO A 218 17.40 -8.61 -10.56
C PRO A 218 18.38 -8.61 -11.72
N TYR A 219 18.21 -7.62 -12.60
CA TYR A 219 19.18 -7.24 -13.61
C TYR A 219 19.97 -6.00 -13.17
N PHE A 220 21.24 -5.92 -13.57
CA PHE A 220 22.17 -4.89 -13.11
C PHE A 220 22.71 -4.03 -14.26
N GLN A 221 22.72 -2.71 -14.08
CA GLN A 221 23.28 -1.75 -15.04
C GLN A 221 24.12 -0.67 -14.36
N ASP A 222 25.16 -0.21 -15.04
CA ASP A 222 25.87 1.04 -14.69
C ASP A 222 24.94 2.24 -14.98
N ALA A 223 25.27 3.42 -14.42
CA ALA A 223 24.52 4.66 -14.67
C ALA A 223 24.45 5.08 -16.15
N ASP A 224 25.39 4.59 -16.97
CA ASP A 224 25.42 4.81 -18.42
C ASP A 224 24.60 3.78 -19.22
N GLY A 225 23.82 2.93 -18.52
CA GLY A 225 22.93 1.92 -19.11
C GLY A 225 23.61 0.63 -19.56
N LYS A 226 24.93 0.49 -19.33
CA LYS A 226 25.64 -0.73 -19.71
C LYS A 226 25.29 -1.89 -18.77
N PRO A 227 25.03 -3.09 -19.29
CA PRO A 227 24.87 -4.30 -18.49
C PRO A 227 26.08 -4.54 -17.59
N ILE A 228 25.83 -4.89 -16.33
CA ILE A 228 26.87 -5.43 -15.45
C ILE A 228 26.67 -6.93 -15.36
N ALA A 229 27.65 -7.68 -15.86
CA ALA A 229 27.67 -9.12 -15.69
C ALA A 229 27.81 -9.46 -14.20
N ASN A 230 27.04 -10.44 -13.74
CA ASN A 230 27.09 -10.92 -12.37
C ASN A 230 27.17 -12.45 -12.34
N THR A 231 27.70 -12.96 -11.23
CA THR A 231 27.45 -14.34 -10.79
C THR A 231 26.58 -14.29 -9.54
N SER A 232 25.98 -15.42 -9.15
CA SER A 232 25.17 -15.48 -7.94
C SER A 232 25.20 -16.87 -7.31
N ASP A 233 24.97 -16.92 -6.01
CA ASP A 233 24.64 -18.14 -5.29
C ASP A 233 23.27 -18.00 -4.58
N ALA A 234 23.05 -18.86 -3.58
CA ALA A 234 21.81 -18.88 -2.80
C ALA A 234 21.61 -17.59 -1.99
N GLU A 235 22.68 -16.92 -1.56
CA GLU A 235 22.62 -15.79 -0.65
C GLU A 235 22.98 -14.46 -1.32
N TYR A 236 23.82 -14.47 -2.36
CA TYR A 236 24.43 -13.25 -2.89
C TYR A 236 24.43 -13.13 -4.42
N PHE A 237 24.48 -11.88 -4.88
CA PHE A 237 24.90 -11.49 -6.23
C PHE A 237 26.30 -10.87 -6.16
N TYR A 238 27.19 -11.31 -7.04
CA TYR A 238 28.57 -10.84 -7.14
C TYR A 238 28.76 -10.04 -8.42
N LEU A 239 29.14 -8.77 -8.27
CA LEU A 239 29.25 -7.81 -9.35
C LEU A 239 30.64 -7.17 -9.35
N ARG A 240 31.09 -6.70 -10.51
CA ARG A 240 32.30 -5.89 -10.62
C ARG A 240 32.10 -4.71 -11.58
N PRO A 241 31.43 -3.63 -11.12
CA PRO A 241 31.23 -2.44 -11.94
C PRO A 241 32.57 -1.85 -12.37
N LYS A 242 32.65 -1.32 -13.60
CA LYS A 242 33.92 -0.83 -14.19
C LYS A 242 34.30 0.56 -13.71
N HIS A 243 33.31 1.35 -13.30
CA HIS A 243 33.41 2.67 -12.70
C HIS A 243 32.27 2.80 -11.68
N PHE A 244 32.39 3.71 -10.71
CA PHE A 244 31.37 3.91 -9.70
C PHE A 244 30.72 5.28 -9.84
N SER A 245 29.44 5.23 -10.12
CA SER A 245 28.49 6.34 -10.03
C SER A 245 27.22 5.77 -9.42
N ILE A 246 26.33 5.21 -10.24
CA ILE A 246 25.07 4.62 -9.79
C ILE A 246 24.93 3.21 -10.36
N LEU A 247 24.57 2.25 -9.52
CA LEU A 247 24.15 0.90 -9.90
C LEU A 247 22.63 0.84 -9.92
N TYR A 248 22.05 0.46 -11.06
CA TYR A 248 20.62 0.20 -11.16
C TYR A 248 20.30 -1.29 -11.07
N VAL A 249 19.28 -1.60 -10.28
CA VAL A 249 18.78 -2.94 -9.99
C VAL A 249 17.30 -3.01 -10.39
N PHE A 250 16.93 -3.95 -11.28
CA PHE A 250 15.58 -4.02 -11.88
C PHE A 250 14.90 -5.38 -11.66
N THR A 251 13.59 -5.39 -11.44
CA THR A 251 12.78 -6.63 -11.27
C THR A 251 12.51 -7.38 -12.56
N THR A 252 12.49 -6.69 -13.70
CA THR A 252 12.12 -7.29 -14.97
C THR A 252 12.93 -6.66 -16.10
N ASN A 253 13.38 -7.48 -17.04
CA ASN A 253 13.49 -7.05 -18.43
C ASN A 253 12.09 -7.25 -19.03
N GLU A 254 11.28 -6.19 -19.16
CA GLU A 254 9.95 -6.14 -19.81
C GLU A 254 9.21 -7.52 -19.83
N ALA A 255 8.64 -7.91 -18.67
CA ALA A 255 8.33 -9.27 -18.19
C ALA A 255 7.44 -10.17 -19.06
N PHE A 256 8.05 -10.65 -20.11
CA PHE A 256 7.48 -11.59 -21.05
C PHE A 256 8.49 -12.73 -21.16
N THR A 257 8.23 -13.84 -20.44
CA THR A 257 9.14 -14.98 -20.40
C THR A 257 8.86 -15.87 -21.61
N LYS A 258 9.91 -16.14 -22.39
CA LYS A 258 9.86 -17.13 -23.47
C LYS A 258 9.99 -18.52 -22.85
N GLU A 259 9.02 -19.39 -23.09
CA GLU A 259 8.99 -20.71 -22.44
C GLU A 259 9.59 -21.85 -23.26
N ASP A 260 9.67 -21.73 -24.58
CA ASP A 260 10.14 -22.83 -25.44
C ASP A 260 10.95 -22.31 -26.63
N TYR A 261 11.92 -23.12 -27.07
CA TYR A 261 12.73 -22.88 -28.27
C TYR A 261 12.34 -23.90 -29.34
N GLY A 262 11.25 -23.65 -30.07
CA GLY A 262 11.10 -24.31 -31.36
C GLY A 262 12.16 -23.79 -32.34
N THR A 263 12.39 -24.55 -33.39
CA THR A 263 13.54 -24.31 -34.30
C THR A 263 13.19 -23.29 -35.40
N TYR A 264 11.90 -23.12 -35.69
CA TYR A 264 11.45 -22.39 -36.88
C TYR A 264 10.53 -21.21 -36.55
N SER A 265 9.66 -21.34 -35.56
CA SER A 265 8.84 -20.24 -35.07
C SER A 265 9.60 -19.47 -33.99
N ASP A 266 9.19 -18.23 -33.73
CA ASP A 266 9.82 -17.41 -32.71
C ASP A 266 8.83 -16.42 -32.14
N VAL A 267 8.86 -16.28 -30.81
CA VAL A 267 8.12 -15.24 -30.12
C VAL A 267 9.07 -14.55 -29.17
N PHE A 268 9.21 -13.25 -29.34
CA PHE A 268 10.15 -12.45 -28.59
C PHE A 268 9.61 -11.05 -28.39
N TRP A 269 10.11 -10.42 -27.34
CA TRP A 269 9.91 -9.02 -27.11
C TRP A 269 10.79 -8.22 -28.08
N ASP A 270 10.17 -7.46 -28.97
CA ASP A 270 10.88 -6.56 -29.88
C ASP A 270 10.95 -5.19 -29.22
N SER A 271 12.04 -4.98 -28.45
CA SER A 271 12.25 -3.79 -27.61
C SER A 271 12.33 -2.47 -28.39
N VAL A 272 12.67 -2.52 -29.68
CA VAL A 272 12.70 -1.35 -30.56
C VAL A 272 11.29 -0.85 -30.83
N ASN A 273 10.35 -1.77 -31.06
CA ASN A 273 8.97 -1.45 -31.41
C ASN A 273 7.99 -1.63 -30.24
N ARG A 274 8.45 -2.16 -29.09
CA ARG A 274 7.71 -2.39 -27.84
C ARG A 274 6.46 -3.24 -27.99
N HIS A 275 6.56 -4.35 -28.71
CA HIS A 275 5.46 -5.30 -28.89
C HIS A 275 5.97 -6.75 -28.77
N ILE A 276 5.04 -7.69 -28.57
CA ILE A 276 5.35 -9.12 -28.70
C ILE A 276 5.35 -9.42 -30.19
N ARG A 277 6.52 -9.72 -30.76
CA ARG A 277 6.61 -10.15 -32.14
C ARG A 277 6.43 -11.65 -32.23
N VAL A 278 5.54 -12.07 -33.13
CA VAL A 278 5.19 -13.46 -33.37
C VAL A 278 5.58 -13.81 -34.80
N LYS A 279 6.51 -14.76 -34.94
CA LYS A 279 6.85 -15.41 -36.20
C LYS A 279 6.37 -16.84 -36.14
N ALA A 280 5.34 -17.15 -36.93
CA ALA A 280 4.85 -18.51 -37.05
C ALA A 280 5.34 -19.13 -38.36
N ASP A 281 6.00 -20.28 -38.26
CA ASP A 281 6.49 -21.08 -39.37
C ASP A 281 5.83 -22.45 -39.33
N ARG A 282 5.42 -22.92 -40.51
CA ARG A 282 4.71 -24.20 -40.65
C ARG A 282 5.61 -25.40 -40.37
N ARG A 283 6.93 -25.24 -40.55
CA ARG A 283 7.93 -26.30 -40.29
C ARG A 283 8.03 -26.67 -38.83
N ASP A 284 7.54 -25.83 -37.93
CA ASP A 284 7.61 -26.11 -36.52
C ASP A 284 6.78 -27.36 -36.18
N PRO A 285 7.36 -28.37 -35.48
CA PRO A 285 6.68 -29.62 -35.15
C PRO A 285 5.31 -29.41 -34.50
N VAL A 286 4.37 -30.30 -34.80
CA VAL A 286 3.03 -30.26 -34.20
C VAL A 286 3.14 -30.30 -32.68
N GLY A 287 2.52 -29.32 -32.01
CA GLY A 287 2.45 -29.26 -30.55
C GLY A 287 3.63 -28.59 -29.86
N LEU A 288 4.57 -28.00 -30.61
CA LEU A 288 5.47 -26.98 -30.09
C LEU A 288 4.80 -25.61 -30.21
N ASP A 289 4.79 -24.89 -29.10
CA ASP A 289 4.19 -23.57 -28.98
C ASP A 289 5.24 -22.60 -28.41
N GLU A 290 5.92 -21.82 -29.25
CA GLU A 290 6.68 -20.69 -28.73
C GLU A 290 5.70 -19.62 -28.27
N ARG A 291 5.87 -19.19 -27.04
CA ARG A 291 5.04 -18.15 -26.46
C ARG A 291 5.85 -17.26 -25.58
N LEU A 292 5.31 -16.07 -25.43
CA LEU A 292 5.83 -15.06 -24.57
C LEU A 292 4.71 -14.67 -23.63
N ARG A 293 4.93 -14.90 -22.33
CA ARG A 293 3.88 -14.76 -21.31
C ARG A 293 4.30 -13.92 -20.12
N SER A 294 3.31 -13.36 -19.44
CA SER A 294 3.44 -12.70 -18.15
C SER A 294 2.50 -13.35 -17.12
N PRO A 295 2.90 -13.51 -15.85
CA PRO A 295 1.96 -13.84 -14.78
C PRO A 295 0.84 -12.79 -14.70
N ALA A 296 -0.39 -13.23 -14.44
CA ALA A 296 -1.46 -12.32 -14.06
C ALA A 296 -1.21 -11.79 -12.64
N PRO A 297 -1.68 -10.57 -12.30
CA PRO A 297 -1.46 -9.97 -10.99
C PRO A 297 -2.11 -10.76 -9.85
N VAL A 298 -3.20 -11.48 -10.16
CA VAL A 298 -3.84 -12.47 -9.30
C VAL A 298 -4.29 -13.65 -10.14
N VAL A 299 -4.69 -14.73 -9.49
CA VAL A 299 -5.41 -15.83 -10.15
C VAL A 299 -6.88 -15.42 -10.29
N TYR A 300 -7.40 -15.47 -11.51
CA TYR A 300 -8.78 -15.14 -11.83
C TYR A 300 -9.60 -16.42 -11.99
N ASP A 301 -10.76 -16.47 -11.36
CA ASP A 301 -11.68 -17.60 -11.43
C ASP A 301 -13.13 -17.11 -11.62
N GLN A 302 -14.08 -18.02 -11.41
CA GLN A 302 -15.51 -17.74 -11.54
C GLN A 302 -16.06 -16.69 -10.56
N THR A 303 -15.26 -16.23 -9.59
CA THR A 303 -15.67 -15.23 -8.59
C THR A 303 -15.20 -13.81 -8.93
N SER A 304 -14.28 -13.67 -9.88
CA SER A 304 -13.63 -12.39 -10.19
C SER A 304 -13.87 -11.99 -11.65
N SER A 305 -14.56 -10.86 -11.85
CA SER A 305 -14.71 -10.29 -13.18
C SER A 305 -13.37 -9.81 -13.72
N PHE A 306 -13.18 -9.93 -15.03
CA PHE A 306 -11.98 -9.44 -15.71
C PHE A 306 -12.28 -8.99 -17.13
N THR A 307 -11.40 -8.14 -17.67
CA THR A 307 -11.32 -7.85 -19.10
C THR A 307 -9.87 -7.96 -19.57
N VAL A 308 -9.63 -8.73 -20.63
CA VAL A 308 -8.38 -8.76 -21.39
C VAL A 308 -8.58 -8.05 -22.73
N ARG A 309 -7.72 -7.10 -23.07
CA ARG A 309 -7.66 -6.48 -24.40
C ARG A 309 -6.32 -6.73 -25.06
N ALA A 310 -6.29 -6.86 -26.38
CA ALA A 310 -5.05 -7.00 -27.16
C ALA A 310 -5.22 -6.46 -28.58
N THR A 311 -4.20 -5.79 -29.10
CA THR A 311 -4.10 -5.43 -30.52
C THR A 311 -3.30 -6.47 -31.28
N TRP A 312 -3.75 -6.86 -32.47
CA TRP A 312 -3.06 -7.80 -33.35
C TRP A 312 -2.81 -7.21 -34.71
N LYS A 313 -1.54 -7.16 -35.11
CA LYS A 313 -1.11 -6.57 -36.38
C LYS A 313 -0.42 -7.61 -37.25
N ILE A 314 -0.88 -7.76 -38.48
CA ILE A 314 -0.30 -8.73 -39.42
C ILE A 314 0.54 -7.96 -40.44
N THR A 315 1.86 -8.19 -40.44
CA THR A 315 2.78 -7.56 -41.40
C THR A 315 3.06 -8.46 -42.60
N GLN A 316 3.07 -9.77 -42.39
CA GLN A 316 3.17 -10.76 -43.45
C GLN A 316 2.18 -11.90 -43.19
N LYS A 317 1.34 -12.19 -44.19
CA LYS A 317 0.45 -13.35 -44.18
C LYS A 317 1.21 -14.58 -44.69
N GLY A 318 1.34 -15.60 -43.86
CA GLY A 318 1.89 -16.89 -44.28
C GLY A 318 0.88 -17.79 -44.96
N HIS A 319 1.19 -19.10 -45.03
CA HIS A 319 0.36 -20.12 -45.66
C HIS A 319 0.02 -21.24 -44.67
N TRP A 320 -1.24 -21.33 -44.22
CA TRP A 320 -1.72 -22.33 -43.25
C TRP A 320 -0.93 -22.38 -41.93
N GLN A 321 -0.47 -21.23 -41.46
CA GLN A 321 0.23 -21.08 -40.19
C GLN A 321 -0.68 -20.49 -39.12
N TYR A 322 -0.41 -20.88 -37.88
CA TYR A 322 -1.21 -20.55 -36.72
C TYR A 322 -0.41 -19.68 -35.74
N ALA A 323 -1.09 -18.66 -35.22
CA ALA A 323 -0.59 -17.82 -34.16
C ALA A 323 -1.68 -17.63 -33.11
N VAL A 324 -1.27 -17.21 -31.92
CA VAL A 324 -2.14 -16.93 -30.79
C VAL A 324 -2.00 -15.44 -30.47
N PRO A 325 -2.87 -14.58 -31.04
CA PRO A 325 -2.81 -13.14 -30.78
C PRO A 325 -2.90 -12.79 -29.31
N VAL A 326 -3.76 -13.51 -28.57
CA VAL A 326 -3.91 -13.34 -27.13
C VAL A 326 -4.40 -14.63 -26.49
N PHE A 327 -3.85 -14.94 -25.32
CA PHE A 327 -4.36 -15.97 -24.42
C PHE A 327 -4.38 -15.49 -22.98
N PHE A 328 -5.29 -16.07 -22.20
CA PHE A 328 -5.31 -16.05 -20.76
C PHE A 328 -5.50 -17.50 -20.29
N MET A 329 -4.52 -18.05 -19.58
CA MET A 329 -4.48 -19.48 -19.24
C MET A 329 -4.06 -19.72 -17.79
N GLY A 330 -4.26 -20.95 -17.30
CA GLY A 330 -3.86 -21.37 -15.96
C GLY A 330 -2.37 -21.17 -15.68
N ALA A 331 -2.03 -20.86 -14.43
CA ALA A 331 -0.65 -20.61 -14.02
C ALA A 331 0.29 -21.81 -14.21
N SER A 332 -0.21 -23.03 -14.24
CA SER A 332 0.57 -24.24 -14.48
C SER A 332 0.67 -24.63 -15.95
N ASN A 333 -0.08 -23.97 -16.85
CA ASN A 333 -0.17 -24.42 -18.23
C ASN A 333 1.13 -24.17 -18.99
N ASP A 334 1.51 -25.18 -19.77
CA ASP A 334 2.65 -25.20 -20.68
C ASP A 334 2.21 -25.24 -22.17
N ARG A 335 0.91 -25.14 -22.43
CA ARG A 335 0.30 -24.94 -23.75
C ARG A 335 -0.99 -24.14 -23.62
N VAL A 336 -1.34 -23.40 -24.67
CA VAL A 336 -2.52 -22.53 -24.66
C VAL A 336 -3.82 -23.32 -24.71
N ASP A 337 -3.83 -24.48 -25.35
CA ASP A 337 -5.04 -25.28 -25.60
C ASP A 337 -5.35 -26.34 -24.53
N MET A 338 -4.96 -26.06 -23.29
CA MET A 338 -5.20 -26.90 -22.13
C MET A 338 -6.44 -26.48 -21.35
N ALA A 339 -6.74 -27.22 -20.28
CA ALA A 339 -7.69 -26.79 -19.25
C ALA A 339 -7.38 -25.40 -18.72
N ASN A 340 -8.41 -24.67 -18.31
CA ASN A 340 -8.31 -23.28 -17.85
C ASN A 340 -7.68 -22.37 -18.91
N SER A 341 -8.34 -22.19 -20.05
CA SER A 341 -7.83 -21.32 -21.11
C SER A 341 -8.94 -20.54 -21.81
N VAL A 342 -8.67 -19.26 -22.03
CA VAL A 342 -9.47 -18.34 -22.84
C VAL A 342 -8.53 -17.71 -23.86
N TYR A 343 -8.75 -17.90 -25.15
CA TYR A 343 -7.74 -17.55 -26.15
C TYR A 343 -8.32 -17.32 -27.54
N VAL A 344 -7.53 -16.61 -28.35
CA VAL A 344 -7.79 -16.39 -29.77
C VAL A 344 -6.74 -17.13 -30.59
N ILE A 345 -7.16 -17.87 -31.62
CA ILE A 345 -6.25 -18.42 -32.63
C ILE A 345 -6.44 -17.64 -33.93
N TYR A 346 -5.33 -17.18 -34.50
CA TYR A 346 -5.22 -16.71 -35.87
C TYR A 346 -4.77 -17.87 -36.76
N ALA A 347 -5.48 -18.10 -37.87
CA ALA A 347 -5.08 -19.03 -38.92
C ALA A 347 -4.94 -18.30 -40.26
N SER A 348 -3.71 -18.23 -40.78
CA SER A 348 -3.46 -17.71 -42.13
C SER A 348 -4.00 -18.68 -43.19
N ARG A 349 -4.51 -18.12 -44.30
CA ARG A 349 -4.93 -18.86 -45.50
C ARG A 349 -4.10 -18.41 -46.72
N ASP A 350 -4.06 -19.26 -47.74
CA ASP A 350 -3.36 -19.14 -49.04
C ASP A 350 -3.03 -17.72 -49.55
N GLN A 351 -1.91 -17.60 -50.27
CA GLN A 351 -1.33 -16.29 -50.64
C GLN A 351 -2.01 -15.57 -51.81
N SER A 352 -3.06 -16.11 -52.43
CA SER A 352 -3.75 -15.43 -53.53
C SER A 352 -4.53 -14.21 -53.00
N PRO A 353 -4.09 -12.96 -53.26
CA PRO A 353 -4.63 -11.77 -52.59
C PRO A 353 -6.03 -11.36 -53.10
N SER A 354 -6.49 -11.95 -54.21
CA SER A 354 -7.66 -11.46 -54.96
C SER A 354 -8.95 -12.25 -54.73
N HIS A 355 -8.94 -13.34 -53.95
CA HIS A 355 -10.14 -14.15 -53.74
C HIS A 355 -10.55 -14.20 -52.25
N PRO A 356 -11.79 -13.82 -51.88
CA PRO A 356 -12.26 -13.74 -50.49
C PRO A 356 -12.14 -15.03 -49.66
N SER A 357 -12.05 -16.20 -50.30
CA SER A 357 -11.83 -17.49 -49.63
C SER A 357 -10.46 -17.63 -48.95
N TYR A 358 -9.54 -16.68 -49.18
CA TYR A 358 -8.17 -16.66 -48.67
C TYR A 358 -7.93 -15.63 -47.56
N ASN A 359 -9.00 -15.09 -47.01
CA ASN A 359 -9.00 -14.26 -45.80
C ASN A 359 -8.58 -15.09 -44.56
N PRO A 360 -7.87 -14.48 -43.59
CA PRO A 360 -7.54 -15.15 -42.34
C PRO A 360 -8.81 -15.50 -41.54
N MET A 361 -8.68 -16.53 -40.72
CA MET A 361 -9.75 -16.99 -39.84
C MET A 361 -9.30 -16.86 -38.38
N PHE A 362 -10.22 -16.39 -37.55
CA PHE A 362 -10.01 -16.22 -36.11
C PHE A 362 -10.94 -17.17 -35.36
N TYR A 363 -10.40 -17.87 -34.37
CA TYR A 363 -11.16 -18.74 -33.47
C TYR A 363 -11.13 -18.16 -32.05
N LEU A 364 -12.29 -17.92 -31.47
CA LEU A 364 -12.48 -17.41 -30.11
C LEU A 364 -12.89 -18.60 -29.23
N ARG A 365 -12.00 -19.00 -28.30
CA ARG A 365 -12.10 -20.29 -27.61
C ARG A 365 -12.06 -20.15 -26.09
N TYR A 366 -12.78 -21.05 -25.43
CA TYR A 366 -12.80 -21.24 -23.98
C TYR A 366 -12.78 -22.73 -23.63
N ARG A 367 -11.83 -23.14 -22.79
CA ARG A 367 -11.81 -24.43 -22.11
C ARG A 367 -11.93 -24.25 -20.60
N ASP A 368 -12.83 -25.03 -20.00
CA ASP A 368 -13.01 -25.07 -18.55
C ASP A 368 -11.85 -25.77 -17.82
N SER A 369 -11.94 -25.88 -16.50
CA SER A 369 -10.96 -26.56 -15.65
C SER A 369 -10.80 -28.06 -15.92
N ALA A 370 -11.78 -28.69 -16.58
CA ALA A 370 -11.69 -30.08 -17.03
C ALA A 370 -11.03 -30.22 -18.42
N GLY A 371 -10.72 -29.09 -19.09
CA GLY A 371 -10.19 -29.08 -20.44
C GLY A 371 -11.25 -29.24 -21.53
N THR A 372 -12.54 -29.24 -21.17
CA THR A 372 -13.64 -29.36 -22.11
C THR A 372 -13.77 -28.06 -22.91
N MET A 373 -13.82 -28.13 -24.23
CA MET A 373 -14.09 -26.97 -25.09
C MET A 373 -15.55 -26.54 -24.89
N LYS A 374 -15.75 -25.39 -24.24
CA LYS A 374 -17.08 -24.81 -23.96
C LYS A 374 -17.52 -23.83 -25.01
N LYS A 375 -16.55 -23.13 -25.63
CA LYS A 375 -16.80 -22.22 -26.74
C LYS A 375 -15.76 -22.42 -27.83
N ASP A 376 -16.21 -22.54 -29.07
CA ASP A 376 -15.39 -22.46 -30.29
C ASP A 376 -16.18 -21.69 -31.34
N TYR A 377 -15.88 -20.40 -31.47
CA TYR A 377 -16.55 -19.52 -32.43
C TYR A 377 -15.54 -19.01 -33.45
N SER A 378 -15.80 -19.25 -34.73
CA SER A 378 -14.90 -18.85 -35.82
C SER A 378 -15.48 -17.70 -36.63
N VAL A 379 -14.63 -16.75 -37.01
CA VAL A 379 -14.98 -15.68 -37.96
C VAL A 379 -13.90 -15.53 -39.02
N VAL A 380 -14.32 -15.32 -40.27
CA VAL A 380 -13.43 -14.98 -41.39
C VAL A 380 -13.45 -13.48 -41.56
N LEU A 381 -12.30 -12.83 -41.40
CA LEU A 381 -12.17 -11.38 -41.52
C LEU A 381 -11.23 -11.03 -42.67
N PRO A 382 -11.40 -9.89 -43.35
CA PRO A 382 -10.49 -9.45 -44.41
C PRO A 382 -9.01 -9.52 -43.99
N PHE A 383 -8.09 -9.56 -44.95
CA PHE A 383 -6.71 -9.22 -44.58
C PHE A 383 -6.66 -7.72 -44.24
N ALA A 384 -6.60 -7.40 -42.95
CA ALA A 384 -6.45 -6.05 -42.43
C ALA A 384 -5.07 -5.90 -41.80
N ALA A 385 -4.58 -4.66 -41.78
CA ALA A 385 -3.32 -4.37 -41.11
C ALA A 385 -3.39 -4.67 -39.62
N GLN A 386 -4.55 -4.49 -38.98
CA GLN A 386 -4.69 -4.58 -37.53
C GLN A 386 -6.13 -4.90 -37.10
N TYR A 387 -6.26 -5.62 -35.98
CA TYR A 387 -7.48 -5.92 -35.24
C TYR A 387 -7.30 -5.60 -33.76
N GLU A 388 -8.40 -5.31 -33.05
CA GLU A 388 -8.43 -5.27 -31.58
C GLU A 388 -9.33 -6.39 -31.05
N PHE A 389 -8.83 -7.12 -30.06
CA PHE A 389 -9.51 -8.18 -29.34
C PHE A 389 -9.90 -7.72 -27.95
N LEU A 390 -11.13 -8.02 -27.54
CA LEU A 390 -11.60 -7.93 -26.17
C LEU A 390 -12.09 -9.30 -25.73
N MET A 391 -11.65 -9.77 -24.57
CA MET A 391 -12.16 -10.95 -23.89
C MET A 391 -12.53 -10.55 -22.47
N GLY A 392 -13.64 -11.02 -21.91
CA GLY A 392 -13.98 -10.67 -20.54
C GLY A 392 -14.83 -11.72 -19.88
N TYR A 393 -14.78 -11.75 -18.55
CA TYR A 393 -15.66 -12.55 -17.72
C TYR A 393 -16.41 -11.64 -16.75
N ASP A 394 -17.71 -11.88 -16.64
CA ASP A 394 -18.56 -11.31 -15.62
C ASP A 394 -18.89 -12.40 -14.61
N ALA A 395 -18.32 -12.30 -13.40
CA ALA A 395 -18.52 -13.29 -12.34
C ALA A 395 -19.96 -13.36 -11.83
N TYR A 396 -20.69 -12.24 -11.90
CA TYR A 396 -22.07 -12.19 -11.45
C TYR A 396 -23.03 -12.77 -12.49
N ALA A 397 -22.92 -12.32 -13.73
CA ALA A 397 -23.72 -12.88 -14.83
C ALA A 397 -23.26 -14.29 -15.23
N ARG A 398 -22.08 -14.71 -14.75
CA ARG A 398 -21.35 -15.91 -15.17
C ARG A 398 -21.22 -15.97 -16.69
N THR A 399 -20.88 -14.85 -17.33
CA THR A 399 -20.77 -14.79 -18.79
C THR A 399 -19.35 -14.46 -19.23
N MET A 400 -18.80 -15.29 -20.11
CA MET A 400 -17.63 -14.97 -20.92
C MET A 400 -18.06 -14.22 -22.18
N GLN A 401 -17.33 -13.17 -22.57
CA GLN A 401 -17.58 -12.34 -23.73
C GLN A 401 -16.31 -12.21 -24.57
N TRP A 402 -16.48 -12.19 -25.90
CA TRP A 402 -15.42 -11.86 -26.84
C TRP A 402 -15.91 -10.91 -27.90
N GLU A 403 -15.06 -9.96 -28.29
CA GLU A 403 -15.33 -9.00 -29.36
C GLU A 403 -14.07 -8.77 -30.19
N ILE A 404 -14.27 -8.57 -31.50
CA ILE A 404 -13.21 -8.19 -32.44
C ILE A 404 -13.63 -6.89 -33.09
N TYR A 405 -12.73 -5.92 -33.07
CA TYR A 405 -12.92 -4.60 -33.65
C TYR A 405 -11.94 -4.35 -34.80
N ASP A 406 -12.35 -3.50 -35.73
CA ASP A 406 -11.43 -2.90 -36.70
C ASP A 406 -10.68 -1.70 -36.10
N VAL A 407 -9.79 -1.10 -36.88
CA VAL A 407 -8.99 0.06 -36.48
C VAL A 407 -9.80 1.34 -36.24
N LEU A 408 -11.08 1.37 -36.63
CA LEU A 408 -11.99 2.50 -36.41
C LEU A 408 -12.91 2.24 -35.20
N GLY A 409 -12.73 1.12 -34.49
CA GLY A 409 -13.54 0.71 -33.35
C GLY A 409 -14.90 0.14 -33.75
N ALA A 410 -15.12 -0.25 -35.02
CA ALA A 410 -16.33 -0.94 -35.44
C ALA A 410 -16.26 -2.41 -35.04
N VAL A 411 -17.32 -2.92 -34.39
CA VAL A 411 -17.44 -4.34 -34.04
C VAL A 411 -17.55 -5.18 -35.31
N LEU A 412 -16.56 -6.03 -35.56
CA LEU A 412 -16.54 -6.98 -36.68
C LEU A 412 -17.10 -8.35 -36.28
N ALA A 413 -16.92 -8.74 -35.02
CA ALA A 413 -17.46 -9.98 -34.47
C ALA A 413 -17.70 -9.83 -32.96
N SER A 414 -18.74 -10.47 -32.44
CA SER A 414 -19.02 -10.54 -31.01
C SER A 414 -19.67 -11.88 -30.68
N THR A 415 -19.31 -12.46 -29.52
CA THR A 415 -19.97 -13.66 -29.00
C THR A 415 -19.89 -13.73 -27.49
N THR A 416 -20.86 -14.41 -26.87
CA THR A 416 -20.91 -14.65 -25.43
C THR A 416 -21.10 -16.14 -25.12
N TYR A 417 -20.77 -16.53 -23.89
CA TYR A 417 -20.99 -17.87 -23.35
C TYR A 417 -21.37 -17.77 -21.87
N ALA A 418 -22.47 -18.41 -21.48
CA ALA A 418 -22.87 -18.52 -20.08
C ALA A 418 -22.18 -19.72 -19.42
N VAL A 419 -21.31 -19.46 -18.46
CA VAL A 419 -20.56 -20.44 -17.67
C VAL A 419 -21.52 -21.12 -16.70
N GLY A 420 -21.77 -22.41 -16.93
CA GLY A 420 -22.71 -23.20 -16.14
C GLY A 420 -22.33 -23.27 -14.67
N PRO A 421 -23.28 -23.50 -13.74
CA PRO A 421 -23.06 -23.44 -12.29
C PRO A 421 -21.96 -24.37 -11.78
N SER A 422 -21.77 -25.52 -12.43
CA SER A 422 -20.74 -26.51 -12.12
C SER A 422 -19.44 -26.35 -12.93
N GLU A 423 -19.41 -25.41 -13.89
CA GLU A 423 -18.22 -25.12 -14.69
C GLU A 423 -17.33 -24.15 -13.92
N THR A 424 -16.04 -24.49 -13.86
CA THR A 424 -15.03 -23.68 -13.15
C THR A 424 -13.85 -23.39 -14.07
N PHE A 425 -13.08 -22.36 -13.75
CA PHE A 425 -11.79 -22.08 -14.40
C PHE A 425 -10.86 -21.35 -13.42
N SER A 426 -9.56 -21.39 -13.70
CA SER A 426 -8.52 -20.68 -12.93
C SER A 426 -7.42 -20.18 -13.87
N LEU A 427 -7.34 -18.88 -14.09
CA LEU A 427 -6.45 -18.22 -15.04
C LEU A 427 -5.38 -17.42 -14.30
N GLY A 428 -4.11 -17.57 -14.68
CA GLY A 428 -3.00 -16.95 -13.96
C GLY A 428 -1.84 -16.47 -14.85
N LYS A 429 -1.95 -16.58 -16.17
CA LYS A 429 -0.92 -16.15 -17.13
C LYS A 429 -1.55 -15.60 -18.40
N VAL A 430 -1.06 -14.46 -18.89
CA VAL A 430 -1.53 -13.82 -20.11
C VAL A 430 -0.39 -13.66 -21.11
N GLY A 431 -0.65 -13.73 -22.41
CA GLY A 431 0.40 -13.54 -23.41
C GLY A 431 -0.02 -13.74 -24.86
N ALA A 432 0.97 -13.92 -25.72
CA ALA A 432 0.82 -14.24 -27.14
C ALA A 432 1.81 -15.32 -27.58
N GLY A 433 1.52 -15.98 -28.70
CA GLY A 433 2.28 -17.17 -29.12
C GLY A 433 2.23 -17.46 -30.61
N ALA A 434 3.11 -18.35 -31.05
CA ALA A 434 3.04 -19.08 -32.30
C ALA A 434 2.60 -20.53 -32.02
N TRP A 435 2.11 -21.23 -33.04
CA TRP A 435 1.67 -22.62 -32.91
C TRP A 435 2.17 -23.44 -34.11
N GLY A 436 2.94 -24.50 -33.83
CA GLY A 436 3.50 -25.43 -34.82
C GLY A 436 2.52 -26.46 -35.40
N THR A 437 2.62 -26.73 -36.70
CA THR A 437 1.69 -27.64 -37.43
C THR A 437 2.36 -28.70 -38.30
N GLY A 438 3.69 -28.79 -38.33
CA GLY A 438 4.44 -29.88 -38.98
C GLY A 438 4.31 -29.95 -40.51
N GLY A 439 4.85 -28.96 -41.23
CA GLY A 439 4.80 -28.88 -42.70
C GLY A 439 6.11 -28.47 -43.39
N THR A 440 6.02 -28.06 -44.66
CA THR A 440 7.15 -27.66 -45.51
C THR A 440 7.53 -26.19 -45.34
N SER A 441 8.73 -25.80 -45.81
CA SER A 441 9.19 -24.39 -45.82
C SER A 441 8.31 -23.53 -46.72
N GLU A 442 7.67 -22.52 -46.14
CA GLU A 442 6.78 -21.56 -46.83
C GLU A 442 6.99 -20.15 -46.22
N PRO A 443 6.48 -19.07 -46.84
CA PRO A 443 6.55 -17.74 -46.23
C PRO A 443 5.91 -17.73 -44.83
N ILE A 444 6.62 -17.18 -43.84
CA ILE A 444 6.17 -17.12 -42.46
C ILE A 444 5.06 -16.09 -42.26
N THR A 445 4.30 -16.27 -41.18
CA THR A 445 3.39 -15.27 -40.65
C THR A 445 4.22 -14.42 -39.72
N ASP A 446 4.34 -13.14 -40.05
CA ASP A 446 5.00 -12.15 -39.19
C ASP A 446 3.93 -11.18 -38.70
N ALA A 447 3.71 -11.20 -37.41
CA ALA A 447 2.68 -10.44 -36.75
C ALA A 447 3.19 -9.93 -35.41
N SER A 448 2.43 -9.03 -34.81
CA SER A 448 2.69 -8.59 -33.46
C SER A 448 1.42 -8.44 -32.64
N THR A 449 1.55 -8.79 -31.37
CA THR A 449 0.59 -8.47 -30.33
C THR A 449 1.11 -7.28 -29.54
N ASP A 450 0.25 -6.28 -29.38
CA ASP A 450 0.52 -5.09 -28.57
C ASP A 450 -0.70 -4.79 -27.69
N ASN A 451 -0.60 -3.82 -26.78
CA ASN A 451 -1.72 -3.34 -25.95
C ASN A 451 -2.42 -4.48 -25.20
N LEU A 452 -1.64 -5.44 -24.67
CA LEU A 452 -2.18 -6.52 -23.86
C LEU A 452 -2.52 -6.01 -22.45
N TYR A 453 -3.79 -5.70 -22.20
CA TYR A 453 -4.29 -5.16 -20.94
C TYR A 453 -5.14 -6.17 -20.19
N LEU A 454 -5.01 -6.26 -18.88
CA LEU A 454 -5.87 -7.05 -17.98
C LEU A 454 -6.40 -6.12 -16.88
N ASP A 455 -7.72 -5.92 -16.85
CA ASP A 455 -8.42 -5.01 -15.92
C ASP A 455 -9.40 -5.78 -15.02
N ALA A 456 -9.47 -5.36 -13.75
CA ALA A 456 -10.33 -5.90 -12.69
C ALA A 456 -11.47 -4.95 -12.27
N ASN A 457 -11.65 -3.80 -12.94
CA ASN A 457 -12.64 -2.77 -12.57
C ASN A 457 -14.05 -3.02 -13.13
N MET A 458 -15.07 -2.44 -12.47
CA MET A 458 -16.47 -2.59 -12.87
C MET A 458 -16.88 -1.57 -13.96
N ALA A 459 -16.48 -0.29 -13.83
CA ALA A 459 -16.81 0.74 -14.83
C ALA A 459 -16.06 0.51 -16.16
N ARG A 460 -16.78 0.00 -17.16
CA ARG A 460 -16.21 -0.27 -18.48
C ARG A 460 -15.97 1.05 -19.23
N ASN A 461 -14.75 1.25 -19.76
CA ASN A 461 -14.42 2.37 -20.68
C ASN A 461 -14.62 3.78 -20.07
N GLY A 462 -14.31 3.98 -18.79
CA GLY A 462 -14.45 5.29 -18.15
C GLY A 462 -13.36 6.33 -18.47
N ASN A 463 -12.32 5.93 -19.21
CA ASN A 463 -11.42 6.84 -19.92
C ASN A 463 -11.96 7.27 -21.29
N PHE A 464 -13.17 6.84 -21.67
CA PHE A 464 -13.90 7.28 -22.87
C PHE A 464 -13.18 7.08 -24.21
N GLU A 465 -12.25 6.11 -24.29
CA GLU A 465 -11.45 5.86 -25.49
C GLU A 465 -12.17 5.04 -26.57
N LEU A 466 -13.22 4.31 -26.21
CA LEU A 466 -14.02 3.53 -27.15
C LEU A 466 -15.41 4.16 -27.38
N GLY A 467 -15.95 4.03 -28.59
CA GLY A 467 -17.33 4.44 -28.94
C GLY A 467 -17.41 5.62 -29.90
N GLY A 468 -18.62 6.04 -30.26
CA GLY A 468 -18.87 7.21 -31.11
C GLY A 468 -18.95 8.49 -30.29
N THR A 469 -19.90 9.38 -30.60
CA THR A 469 -20.22 10.52 -29.72
C THR A 469 -20.44 10.09 -28.27
N ILE A 470 -21.02 8.89 -28.09
CA ILE A 470 -21.23 8.24 -26.81
C ILE A 470 -20.23 7.10 -26.65
N PRO A 471 -19.49 7.06 -25.52
CA PRO A 471 -18.55 6.00 -25.26
C PRO A 471 -19.23 4.61 -25.16
N THR A 472 -18.54 3.56 -25.61
CA THR A 472 -19.04 2.17 -25.50
C THR A 472 -19.27 1.80 -24.03
N ASN A 473 -20.38 1.14 -23.71
CA ASN A 473 -20.87 0.85 -22.35
C ASN A 473 -21.32 2.07 -21.54
N TRP A 474 -21.47 3.21 -22.20
CA TRP A 474 -22.11 4.40 -21.64
C TRP A 474 -23.35 4.74 -22.44
N GLN A 475 -24.25 5.46 -21.81
CA GLN A 475 -25.47 5.97 -22.40
C GLN A 475 -25.66 7.43 -22.00
N GLN A 476 -26.25 8.23 -22.89
CA GLN A 476 -26.68 9.57 -22.48
C GLN A 476 -27.77 9.44 -21.42
N TYR A 477 -27.66 10.27 -20.39
CA TYR A 477 -28.72 10.38 -19.40
C TYR A 477 -30.02 10.83 -20.10
N PRO A 478 -31.20 10.28 -19.75
CA PRO A 478 -32.45 10.62 -20.41
C PRO A 478 -32.67 12.13 -20.53
N GLY A 479 -33.00 12.61 -21.74
CA GLY A 479 -33.15 14.04 -22.04
C GLY A 479 -31.85 14.77 -22.44
N SER A 480 -30.69 14.10 -22.42
CA SER A 480 -29.38 14.73 -22.70
C SER A 480 -28.95 14.76 -24.16
N ALA A 481 -29.90 14.55 -25.09
CA ALA A 481 -29.61 14.45 -26.52
C ALA A 481 -28.84 15.67 -27.03
N GLY A 482 -27.65 15.43 -27.60
CA GLY A 482 -26.81 16.46 -28.24
C GLY A 482 -25.91 17.32 -27.34
N ALA A 483 -25.95 17.14 -26.02
CA ALA A 483 -25.17 17.95 -25.08
C ALA A 483 -23.89 17.28 -24.56
N GLY A 484 -23.88 15.95 -24.51
CA GLY A 484 -22.71 15.15 -24.12
C GLY A 484 -22.02 14.54 -25.35
N ALA A 485 -20.72 14.77 -25.51
CA ALA A 485 -19.93 14.20 -26.59
C ALA A 485 -18.50 13.90 -26.13
N ARG A 486 -17.91 12.82 -26.66
CA ARG A 486 -16.45 12.65 -26.64
C ARG A 486 -15.77 13.90 -27.21
N SER A 487 -14.67 14.30 -26.59
CA SER A 487 -13.97 15.53 -26.89
C SER A 487 -12.46 15.34 -26.81
N GLN A 488 -11.76 15.97 -27.75
CA GLN A 488 -10.29 16.02 -27.80
C GLN A 488 -9.73 17.36 -27.27
N THR A 489 -10.59 18.29 -26.85
CA THR A 489 -10.19 19.67 -26.52
C THR A 489 -9.49 19.79 -25.17
N ILE A 490 -10.09 19.25 -24.12
CA ILE A 490 -9.55 19.25 -22.75
C ILE A 490 -9.63 17.80 -22.28
N VAL A 491 -8.48 17.14 -22.23
CA VAL A 491 -8.36 15.70 -21.97
C VAL A 491 -7.40 15.50 -20.80
N ARG A 492 -7.69 14.55 -19.91
CA ARG A 492 -6.82 14.20 -18.79
C ARG A 492 -6.02 12.94 -19.12
N PHE A 493 -6.69 11.93 -19.67
CA PHE A 493 -6.14 10.63 -20.02
C PHE A 493 -6.46 10.31 -21.48
N GLY A 494 -5.51 9.68 -22.18
CA GLY A 494 -5.72 9.26 -23.57
C GLY A 494 -6.00 10.40 -24.54
N ALA A 495 -6.87 10.14 -25.52
CA ALA A 495 -7.20 11.04 -26.61
C ALA A 495 -8.57 11.71 -26.43
N TYR A 496 -9.42 11.20 -25.54
CA TYR A 496 -10.77 11.69 -25.39
C TYR A 496 -11.20 11.79 -23.92
N SER A 497 -11.71 12.96 -23.55
CA SER A 497 -12.58 13.11 -22.39
C SER A 497 -14.04 13.08 -22.83
N HIS A 498 -14.96 13.00 -21.88
CA HIS A 498 -16.35 13.30 -22.16
C HIS A 498 -16.68 14.76 -21.84
N ARG A 499 -17.06 15.53 -22.85
CA ARG A 499 -17.52 16.91 -22.69
C ARG A 499 -19.01 16.94 -22.48
N ILE A 500 -19.45 17.53 -21.37
CA ILE A 500 -20.84 17.95 -21.16
C ILE A 500 -20.91 19.45 -21.44
N ASN A 501 -21.71 19.83 -22.44
CA ASN A 501 -22.06 21.20 -22.75
C ASN A 501 -23.52 21.40 -22.41
N ASP A 502 -23.78 22.04 -21.27
CA ASP A 502 -25.11 22.32 -20.78
C ASP A 502 -25.54 23.75 -21.15
N PRO A 503 -26.42 23.92 -22.17
CA PRO A 503 -26.95 25.23 -22.54
C PRO A 503 -28.27 25.58 -21.84
N SER A 504 -28.85 24.73 -21.00
CA SER A 504 -30.26 24.85 -20.60
C SER A 504 -30.46 25.09 -19.12
N THR A 505 -31.10 26.20 -18.78
CA THR A 505 -31.59 26.49 -17.43
C THR A 505 -32.80 25.64 -17.01
N SER A 506 -33.26 24.71 -17.86
CA SER A 506 -34.49 23.94 -17.62
C SER A 506 -34.37 22.45 -17.95
N ASN A 507 -33.19 21.99 -18.37
CA ASN A 507 -32.89 20.57 -18.54
C ASN A 507 -31.69 20.19 -17.68
N SER A 508 -31.46 18.89 -17.57
CA SER A 508 -30.25 18.31 -17.00
C SER A 508 -29.53 17.50 -18.07
N TYR A 509 -28.21 17.43 -17.97
CA TYR A 509 -27.40 16.71 -18.94
C TYR A 509 -26.44 15.77 -18.26
N GLY A 510 -26.28 14.56 -18.80
CA GLY A 510 -25.36 13.60 -18.22
C GLY A 510 -24.95 12.45 -19.12
N LEU A 511 -23.94 11.74 -18.66
CA LEU A 511 -23.46 10.48 -19.23
C LEU A 511 -23.42 9.42 -18.13
N GLN A 512 -24.11 8.30 -18.35
CA GLN A 512 -24.27 7.23 -17.38
C GLN A 512 -23.59 5.96 -17.89
N THR A 513 -22.95 5.19 -17.01
CA THR A 513 -22.50 3.84 -17.38
C THR A 513 -23.72 2.93 -17.62
N ALA A 514 -23.54 1.84 -18.35
CA ALA A 514 -24.43 0.70 -18.21
C ALA A 514 -24.47 0.27 -16.73
N ARG A 515 -25.65 -0.14 -16.25
CA ARG A 515 -25.80 -0.68 -14.90
C ARG A 515 -24.98 -1.94 -14.74
N MET A 516 -24.26 -2.00 -13.64
CA MET A 516 -23.44 -3.13 -13.22
C MET A 516 -24.13 -3.80 -12.04
N ALA A 517 -23.98 -5.11 -11.88
CA ALA A 517 -24.55 -5.79 -10.72
C ALA A 517 -23.95 -5.25 -9.41
N ALA A 518 -24.78 -5.07 -8.39
CA ALA A 518 -24.37 -4.68 -7.05
C ALA A 518 -25.19 -5.42 -6.00
N SER A 519 -24.61 -5.62 -4.83
CA SER A 519 -25.27 -6.28 -3.71
C SER A 519 -25.71 -5.24 -2.67
N PRO A 520 -26.82 -5.49 -1.95
CA PRO A 520 -27.20 -4.65 -0.83
C PRO A 520 -26.12 -4.69 0.25
N ASP A 521 -26.07 -3.63 1.04
CA ASP A 521 -25.20 -3.47 2.21
C ASP A 521 -23.70 -3.53 1.86
N ARG A 522 -23.37 -3.12 0.62
CA ARG A 522 -22.00 -3.01 0.12
C ARG A 522 -21.58 -1.62 -0.17
N SER A 523 -20.40 -1.27 0.30
CA SER A 523 -19.84 0.02 -0.05
C SER A 523 -19.18 -0.03 -1.42
N TYR A 524 -19.55 0.93 -2.25
CA TYR A 524 -18.96 1.15 -3.56
C TYR A 524 -18.29 2.51 -3.58
N VAL A 525 -17.23 2.62 -4.38
CA VAL A 525 -16.51 3.86 -4.63
C VAL A 525 -16.66 4.19 -6.11
N ALA A 526 -17.19 5.37 -6.40
CA ALA A 526 -17.13 5.98 -7.70
C ALA A 526 -16.10 7.10 -7.69
N SER A 527 -15.37 7.28 -8.79
CA SER A 527 -14.51 8.45 -8.96
C SER A 527 -14.46 8.93 -10.41
N THR A 528 -14.02 10.16 -10.62
CA THR A 528 -13.75 10.75 -11.92
C THR A 528 -12.87 11.99 -11.74
N TRP A 529 -12.13 12.37 -12.78
CA TRP A 529 -11.59 13.72 -12.90
C TRP A 529 -12.59 14.62 -13.61
N VAL A 530 -12.68 15.87 -13.17
CA VAL A 530 -13.56 16.90 -13.74
C VAL A 530 -12.78 18.18 -13.99
N TYR A 531 -12.85 18.72 -15.20
CA TYR A 531 -12.38 20.06 -15.53
C TYR A 531 -13.57 20.93 -15.85
N VAL A 532 -13.93 21.84 -14.94
CA VAL A 532 -14.98 22.83 -15.22
C VAL A 532 -14.36 23.95 -16.04
N ASN A 533 -14.81 24.10 -17.28
CA ASN A 533 -14.35 25.17 -18.15
C ASN A 533 -15.14 26.46 -17.92
N SER A 534 -16.46 26.35 -17.72
CA SER A 534 -17.33 27.48 -17.41
C SER A 534 -18.63 27.02 -16.75
N GLY A 535 -19.25 27.88 -15.94
CA GLY A 535 -20.50 27.55 -15.24
C GLY A 535 -20.28 26.61 -14.05
N GLY A 536 -21.29 25.79 -13.73
CA GLY A 536 -21.24 24.82 -12.64
C GLY A 536 -22.34 25.04 -11.58
N PRO A 537 -22.57 24.05 -10.70
CA PRO A 537 -21.71 22.89 -10.45
C PRO A 537 -21.90 21.72 -11.42
N PHE A 538 -20.84 20.93 -11.58
CA PHE A 538 -20.84 19.63 -12.25
C PHE A 538 -20.59 18.51 -11.24
N ASP A 539 -21.22 17.36 -11.46
CA ASP A 539 -21.35 16.35 -10.44
C ASP A 539 -20.90 14.96 -10.92
N LEU A 540 -20.34 14.19 -9.99
CA LEU A 540 -20.23 12.73 -10.06
C LEU A 540 -21.35 12.13 -9.21
N TYR A 541 -22.14 11.23 -9.79
CA TYR A 541 -23.21 10.47 -9.14
C TYR A 541 -22.87 8.99 -9.11
N MET A 542 -23.29 8.30 -8.03
CA MET A 542 -23.37 6.85 -7.95
C MET A 542 -24.80 6.47 -7.57
N GLU A 543 -25.45 5.66 -8.40
CA GLU A 543 -26.87 5.34 -8.26
C GLU A 543 -27.07 3.83 -8.07
N PHE A 544 -27.85 3.45 -7.07
CA PHE A 544 -28.21 2.06 -6.80
C PHE A 544 -29.63 1.77 -7.28
N TRP A 545 -29.82 0.57 -7.81
CA TRP A 545 -31.05 0.14 -8.46
C TRP A 545 -31.49 -1.22 -7.95
N ASN A 546 -32.80 -1.44 -7.88
CA ASN A 546 -33.36 -2.75 -7.47
C ASN A 546 -33.34 -3.81 -8.57
N ASN A 547 -32.94 -3.45 -9.78
CA ASN A 547 -32.78 -4.36 -10.91
C ASN A 547 -31.78 -3.79 -11.92
N ILE A 548 -30.97 -4.67 -12.50
CA ILE A 548 -29.97 -4.34 -13.53
C ILE A 548 -30.63 -3.85 -14.83
N VAL A 549 -31.83 -4.35 -15.18
CA VAL A 549 -32.62 -3.87 -16.32
C VAL A 549 -33.98 -3.37 -15.84
N GLY A 550 -34.33 -2.11 -16.18
CA GLY A 550 -35.66 -1.54 -15.93
C GLY A 550 -36.02 -1.31 -14.44
N GLY A 551 -35.06 -1.46 -13.52
CA GLY A 551 -35.26 -1.25 -12.09
C GLY A 551 -35.50 0.21 -11.70
N THR A 552 -36.04 0.41 -10.50
CA THR A 552 -36.20 1.70 -9.82
C THR A 552 -34.94 2.05 -9.05
N ARG A 553 -34.55 3.33 -9.07
CA ARG A 553 -33.43 3.85 -8.28
C ARG A 553 -33.79 3.79 -6.81
N LEU A 554 -33.00 3.06 -6.03
CA LEU A 554 -33.16 2.89 -4.60
C LEU A 554 -32.50 4.01 -3.81
N ALA A 555 -31.27 4.37 -4.20
CA ALA A 555 -30.52 5.43 -3.55
C ALA A 555 -29.50 6.05 -4.51
N VAL A 556 -28.97 7.21 -4.11
CA VAL A 556 -28.00 7.96 -4.89
C VAL A 556 -27.09 8.76 -3.94
N ALA A 557 -25.81 8.83 -4.28
CA ALA A 557 -24.86 9.77 -3.70
C ALA A 557 -24.22 10.58 -4.82
N PHE A 558 -23.84 11.82 -4.53
CA PHE A 558 -23.15 12.66 -5.50
C PHE A 558 -22.13 13.59 -4.84
N LYS A 559 -21.14 14.02 -5.62
CA LYS A 559 -20.15 15.03 -5.26
C LYS A 559 -20.04 16.05 -6.38
N SER A 560 -20.04 17.31 -6.01
CA SER A 560 -20.10 18.45 -6.94
C SER A 560 -18.80 19.24 -6.94
N THR A 561 -18.46 19.83 -8.08
CA THR A 561 -17.43 20.88 -8.18
C THR A 561 -17.90 22.05 -9.04
N ALA A 562 -17.49 23.25 -8.65
CA ALA A 562 -17.56 24.46 -9.47
C ALA A 562 -16.17 25.06 -9.72
N THR A 563 -15.10 24.32 -9.39
CA THR A 563 -13.73 24.78 -9.51
C THR A 563 -13.33 24.88 -10.98
N THR A 564 -13.22 26.11 -11.48
CA THR A 564 -12.93 26.34 -12.90
C THR A 564 -11.44 26.33 -13.21
N GLY A 565 -11.07 25.90 -14.42
CA GLY A 565 -9.73 26.12 -14.98
C GLY A 565 -8.67 25.09 -14.58
N GLN A 566 -9.04 24.07 -13.80
CA GLN A 566 -8.16 22.99 -13.37
C GLN A 566 -8.91 21.65 -13.29
N TRP A 567 -8.17 20.55 -13.39
CA TRP A 567 -8.69 19.21 -13.14
C TRP A 567 -8.82 18.98 -11.65
N GLU A 568 -10.03 18.70 -11.19
CA GLU A 568 -10.33 18.29 -9.83
C GLU A 568 -10.70 16.81 -9.81
N TYR A 569 -10.17 16.08 -8.83
CA TYR A 569 -10.54 14.68 -8.62
C TYR A 569 -11.77 14.61 -7.72
N LEU A 570 -12.84 14.00 -8.22
CA LEU A 570 -14.03 13.69 -7.45
C LEU A 570 -14.05 12.20 -7.16
N ASP A 571 -14.35 11.88 -5.92
CA ASP A 571 -14.61 10.54 -5.44
C ASP A 571 -15.77 10.56 -4.43
N LEU A 572 -16.53 9.49 -4.42
CA LEU A 572 -17.59 9.31 -3.44
C LEU A 572 -17.76 7.83 -3.13
N THR A 573 -18.06 7.57 -1.86
CA THR A 573 -18.28 6.24 -1.31
C THR A 573 -19.72 6.15 -0.84
N MET A 574 -20.42 5.07 -1.16
CA MET A 574 -21.80 4.86 -0.71
C MET A 574 -22.08 3.40 -0.45
N LEU A 575 -22.74 3.13 0.66
CA LEU A 575 -23.32 1.83 0.98
C LEU A 575 -24.58 1.62 0.14
N ALA A 576 -24.60 0.52 -0.61
CA ALA A 576 -25.75 0.06 -1.36
C ALA A 576 -26.92 -0.22 -0.42
N PRO A 577 -28.11 0.37 -0.65
CA PRO A 577 -29.28 0.13 0.19
C PRO A 577 -29.79 -1.32 0.06
N SER A 578 -30.59 -1.76 1.02
CA SER A 578 -31.32 -3.03 0.92
C SER A 578 -32.13 -3.10 -0.38
N GLY A 579 -32.14 -4.28 -1.00
CA GLY A 579 -32.77 -4.52 -2.30
C GLY A 579 -31.95 -4.10 -3.51
N THR A 580 -30.72 -3.58 -3.33
CA THR A 580 -29.82 -3.29 -4.46
C THR A 580 -29.52 -4.55 -5.26
N ALA A 581 -29.68 -4.45 -6.57
CA ALA A 581 -29.25 -5.45 -7.54
C ALA A 581 -28.26 -4.87 -8.56
N ALA A 582 -28.19 -3.53 -8.67
CA ALA A 582 -27.28 -2.88 -9.59
C ALA A 582 -26.81 -1.50 -9.11
N VAL A 583 -25.67 -1.06 -9.64
CA VAL A 583 -25.05 0.24 -9.43
C VAL A 583 -24.62 0.81 -10.78
N ASP A 584 -24.67 2.13 -10.94
CA ASP A 584 -24.02 2.83 -12.05
C ASP A 584 -23.36 4.13 -11.59
N VAL A 585 -22.54 4.69 -12.48
CA VAL A 585 -21.95 6.01 -12.35
C VAL A 585 -22.61 6.95 -13.35
N LEU A 586 -22.96 8.15 -12.89
CA LEU A 586 -23.52 9.21 -13.71
C LEU A 586 -22.64 10.47 -13.59
N LEU A 587 -22.14 10.96 -14.72
CA LEU A 587 -21.48 12.26 -14.84
C LEU A 587 -22.52 13.29 -15.24
N TYR A 588 -22.66 14.37 -14.49
CA TYR A 588 -23.90 15.13 -14.51
C TYR A 588 -23.73 16.65 -14.43
N SER A 589 -24.67 17.33 -15.07
CA SER A 589 -24.99 18.74 -14.93
C SER A 589 -26.43 18.86 -14.48
N SER A 590 -26.63 19.42 -13.29
CA SER A 590 -27.92 19.47 -12.61
C SER A 590 -28.92 20.43 -13.29
N LEU A 591 -30.21 20.19 -13.05
CA LEU A 591 -31.30 21.01 -13.59
C LEU A 591 -31.11 22.48 -13.19
N GLY A 592 -31.11 23.38 -14.17
CA GLY A 592 -30.93 24.80 -13.93
C GLY A 592 -29.47 25.26 -13.95
N ASN A 593 -28.52 24.34 -14.13
CA ASN A 593 -27.14 24.68 -14.43
C ASN A 593 -26.98 25.09 -15.90
N THR A 594 -25.94 25.86 -16.19
CA THR A 594 -25.44 26.07 -17.55
C THR A 594 -23.93 26.11 -17.49
N GLY A 595 -23.25 25.43 -18.41
CA GLY A 595 -21.79 25.37 -18.35
C GLY A 595 -21.17 24.37 -19.31
N ILE A 596 -19.84 24.27 -19.22
CA ILE A 596 -19.05 23.27 -19.94
C ILE A 596 -18.11 22.62 -18.95
N ALA A 597 -18.15 21.29 -18.88
CA ALA A 597 -17.16 20.50 -18.17
C ALA A 597 -16.68 19.32 -19.01
N TYR A 598 -15.49 18.85 -18.66
CA TYR A 598 -14.87 17.68 -19.23
C TYR A 598 -14.64 16.67 -18.12
N PHE A 599 -15.06 15.45 -18.35
CA PHE A 599 -14.90 14.34 -17.42
C PHE A 599 -13.95 13.31 -18.02
N ASP A 600 -13.16 12.68 -17.16
CA ASP A 600 -12.19 11.69 -17.59
C ASP A 600 -11.84 10.72 -16.45
N GLY A 601 -11.42 9.50 -16.80
CA GLY A 601 -11.03 8.47 -15.84
C GLY A 601 -12.12 8.13 -14.83
N ALA A 602 -13.36 7.94 -15.32
CA ALA A 602 -14.46 7.53 -14.45
C ALA A 602 -14.29 6.06 -14.01
N GLU A 603 -14.37 5.82 -12.71
CA GLU A 603 -14.22 4.48 -12.13
C GLU A 603 -15.42 4.13 -11.27
N LEU A 604 -15.70 2.84 -11.19
CA LEU A 604 -16.61 2.24 -10.21
C LEU A 604 -16.00 0.93 -9.72
N ARG A 605 -15.92 0.79 -8.41
CA ARG A 605 -15.36 -0.38 -7.73
C ARG A 605 -16.05 -0.65 -6.40
N GLY A 606 -16.04 -1.89 -5.94
CA GLY A 606 -16.36 -2.20 -4.53
C GLY A 606 -15.29 -1.64 -3.61
N GLN A 607 -15.65 -1.20 -2.40
CA GLN A 607 -14.69 -0.69 -1.42
C GLN A 607 -13.70 -1.80 -1.02
N ARG A 608 -12.40 -1.50 -1.13
CA ARG A 608 -11.30 -2.37 -0.66
C ARG A 608 -11.08 -2.18 0.84
N ALA A 609 -10.54 -3.20 1.50
CA ALA A 609 -10.06 -3.07 2.88
C ALA A 609 -8.95 -2.01 2.94
N PHE A 610 -8.94 -1.19 3.99
CA PHE A 610 -8.03 -0.04 4.08
C PHE A 610 -7.19 -0.06 5.36
N TRP A 611 -6.04 0.61 5.28
CA TRP A 611 -5.12 0.77 6.40
C TRP A 611 -5.38 2.06 7.17
N ALA A 612 -5.24 1.96 8.49
CA ALA A 612 -5.13 3.11 9.38
C ALA A 612 -3.88 3.04 10.27
N VAL A 613 -3.61 4.15 10.95
CA VAL A 613 -2.67 4.22 12.07
C VAL A 613 -3.23 5.14 13.13
N GLN A 614 -3.00 4.81 14.38
CA GLN A 614 -3.35 5.71 15.48
C GLN A 614 -2.30 6.79 15.69
N VAL A 615 -2.79 8.02 15.85
CA VAL A 615 -1.99 9.18 16.18
C VAL A 615 -2.49 9.70 17.52
N HIS A 616 -1.73 9.48 18.58
CA HIS A 616 -2.13 9.95 19.89
C HIS A 616 -1.91 11.46 20.01
N THR A 617 -2.93 12.17 20.51
CA THR A 617 -2.91 13.63 20.63
C THR A 617 -1.84 14.14 21.62
N ASN A 618 -1.50 13.36 22.65
CA ASN A 618 -0.42 13.65 23.58
C ASN A 618 0.98 13.65 22.92
N HIS A 619 1.13 13.00 21.75
CA HIS A 619 2.39 13.00 20.98
C HIS A 619 2.46 14.15 19.96
N ILE A 620 1.34 14.85 19.74
CA ILE A 620 1.20 15.95 18.76
C ILE A 620 0.84 17.22 19.52
N PRO A 621 1.82 17.93 20.11
CA PRO A 621 1.56 18.98 21.09
C PRO A 621 0.88 20.23 20.51
N ASP A 622 0.95 20.43 19.19
CA ASP A 622 0.36 21.59 18.52
C ASP A 622 -0.12 21.28 17.10
N ALA A 623 -0.85 22.23 16.52
CA ALA A 623 -1.47 22.09 15.21
C ALA A 623 -0.47 21.97 14.04
N THR A 624 0.76 22.46 14.20
CA THR A 624 1.78 22.39 13.15
C THR A 624 2.36 20.99 13.03
N ALA A 625 2.42 20.24 14.14
CA ALA A 625 2.85 18.84 14.15
C ALA A 625 1.87 17.90 13.43
N TRP A 626 0.58 18.25 13.31
CA TRP A 626 -0.39 17.48 12.50
C TRP A 626 0.02 17.40 11.02
N GLY A 627 0.57 18.48 10.47
CA GLY A 627 1.05 18.49 9.08
C GLY A 627 2.11 17.41 8.86
N ARG A 628 3.12 17.38 9.73
CA ARG A 628 4.19 16.37 9.68
C ARG A 628 3.67 14.96 9.90
N ALA A 629 2.83 14.74 10.92
CA ALA A 629 2.24 13.42 11.18
C ALA A 629 1.48 12.90 9.96
N LEU A 630 0.62 13.73 9.36
CA LEU A 630 -0.20 13.33 8.23
C LEU A 630 0.59 13.20 6.92
N ASP A 631 1.75 13.85 6.80
CA ASP A 631 2.69 13.58 5.71
C ASP A 631 3.27 12.15 5.82
N TYR A 632 3.61 11.70 7.03
CA TYR A 632 4.03 10.30 7.27
C TYR A 632 2.88 9.30 7.06
N VAL A 633 1.66 9.62 7.52
CA VAL A 633 0.48 8.76 7.26
C VAL A 633 0.25 8.60 5.76
N ALA A 634 0.35 9.69 5.00
CA ALA A 634 0.20 9.68 3.55
C ALA A 634 1.35 8.93 2.85
N ASP A 635 2.60 9.10 3.31
CA ASP A 635 3.78 8.39 2.79
C ASP A 635 3.67 6.87 3.00
N LEU A 636 3.22 6.44 4.20
CA LEU A 636 2.90 5.04 4.49
C LEU A 636 1.78 4.49 3.56
N GLY A 637 1.02 5.37 2.90
CA GLY A 637 -0.08 5.01 2.01
C GLY A 637 -1.37 4.66 2.74
N MET A 638 -1.48 5.03 4.02
CA MET A 638 -2.66 4.80 4.84
C MET A 638 -3.74 5.83 4.52
N THR A 639 -5.00 5.42 4.60
CA THR A 639 -6.14 6.25 4.16
C THR A 639 -7.02 6.71 5.30
N PHE A 640 -6.73 6.26 6.52
CA PHE A 640 -7.41 6.67 7.74
C PHE A 640 -6.39 6.95 8.84
N MET A 641 -6.69 7.90 9.71
CA MET A 641 -6.05 8.01 11.01
C MET A 641 -7.05 7.67 12.10
N ARG A 642 -6.60 6.93 13.12
CA ARG A 642 -7.33 6.77 14.37
C ARG A 642 -6.87 7.85 15.35
N VAL A 643 -7.80 8.49 16.04
CA VAL A 643 -7.48 9.54 17.01
C VAL A 643 -8.47 9.51 18.17
N SER A 644 -7.97 9.73 19.38
CA SER A 644 -8.76 9.68 20.60
C SER A 644 -9.53 10.98 20.86
N PHE A 645 -10.81 10.84 21.17
CA PHE A 645 -11.73 11.86 21.63
C PHE A 645 -11.99 11.62 23.11
N VAL A 646 -11.09 12.17 23.94
CA VAL A 646 -11.05 11.95 25.39
C VAL A 646 -11.99 12.92 26.08
N TRP A 647 -13.06 12.44 26.72
CA TRP A 647 -14.10 13.26 27.34
C TRP A 647 -13.53 14.24 28.37
N ASP A 648 -12.61 13.80 29.22
CA ASP A 648 -11.90 14.68 30.16
C ASP A 648 -11.19 15.87 29.49
N THR A 649 -10.68 15.69 28.27
CA THR A 649 -10.03 16.79 27.54
C THR A 649 -11.05 17.76 26.94
N PHE A 650 -12.25 17.28 26.58
CA PHE A 650 -13.36 18.09 26.09
C PHE A 650 -14.10 18.84 27.21
N GLU A 651 -14.20 18.24 28.39
CA GLU A 651 -14.97 18.73 29.53
C GLU A 651 -14.26 18.41 30.87
N PRO A 652 -13.10 19.04 31.14
CA PRO A 652 -12.33 18.77 32.36
C PRO A 652 -13.06 19.23 33.64
N VAL A 653 -14.03 20.12 33.49
CA VAL A 653 -14.92 20.60 34.54
C VAL A 653 -16.36 20.44 34.04
N ARG A 654 -17.23 19.84 34.86
CA ARG A 654 -18.63 19.62 34.52
C ARG A 654 -19.28 20.91 34.01
N ASP A 655 -20.01 20.80 32.91
CA ASP A 655 -20.71 21.87 32.19
C ASP A 655 -19.78 22.95 31.59
N SER A 656 -18.48 22.67 31.44
CA SER A 656 -17.49 23.60 30.91
C SER A 656 -16.65 22.99 29.78
N THR A 657 -17.06 23.26 28.54
CA THR A 657 -16.36 22.81 27.33
C THR A 657 -15.00 23.49 27.14
N ASN A 658 -13.97 22.69 26.88
CA ASN A 658 -12.66 23.13 26.44
C ASN A 658 -12.65 23.39 24.92
N TRP A 659 -13.06 24.60 24.53
CA TRP A 659 -13.11 25.00 23.11
C TRP A 659 -11.75 25.01 22.40
N ASN A 660 -10.63 25.14 23.13
CA ASN A 660 -9.30 25.07 22.53
C ASN A 660 -9.01 23.66 22.00
N HIS A 661 -9.39 22.62 22.75
CA HIS A 661 -9.24 21.25 22.30
C HIS A 661 -10.17 20.91 21.14
N VAL A 662 -11.40 21.46 21.17
CA VAL A 662 -12.34 21.34 20.05
C VAL A 662 -11.73 21.90 18.76
N GLU A 663 -11.15 23.11 18.82
CA GLU A 663 -10.51 23.73 17.66
C GLU A 663 -9.25 22.97 17.22
N TYR A 664 -8.46 22.44 18.17
CA TYR A 664 -7.29 21.63 17.88
C TYR A 664 -7.64 20.37 17.06
N LEU A 665 -8.68 19.62 17.44
CA LEU A 665 -9.13 18.45 16.68
C LEU A 665 -9.78 18.83 15.34
N ARG A 666 -10.51 19.96 15.28
CA ARG A 666 -11.05 20.49 14.02
C ARG A 666 -9.93 20.72 12.99
N GLN A 667 -8.81 21.30 13.42
CA GLN A 667 -7.65 21.52 12.55
C GLN A 667 -7.03 20.19 12.10
N ALA A 668 -6.86 19.22 13.01
CA ALA A 668 -6.36 17.88 12.66
C ALA A 668 -7.21 17.23 11.55
N ILE A 669 -8.54 17.27 11.69
CA ILE A 669 -9.49 16.72 10.73
C ILE A 669 -9.41 17.44 9.38
N GLN A 670 -9.29 18.79 9.38
CA GLN A 670 -9.13 19.55 8.14
C GLN A 670 -7.84 19.20 7.39
N VAL A 671 -6.73 19.07 8.11
CA VAL A 671 -5.41 18.70 7.55
C VAL A 671 -5.44 17.28 6.99
N ALA A 672 -6.15 16.35 7.66
CA ALA A 672 -6.34 14.98 7.19
C ALA A 672 -7.19 14.95 5.91
N ARG A 673 -8.34 15.64 5.89
CA ARG A 673 -9.19 15.75 4.70
C ARG A 673 -8.46 16.34 3.50
N ALA A 674 -7.62 17.35 3.71
CA ALA A 674 -6.81 17.93 2.64
C ALA A 674 -5.82 16.93 2.00
N ARG A 675 -5.48 15.85 2.71
CA ARG A 675 -4.62 14.74 2.24
C ARG A 675 -5.40 13.49 1.83
N GLY A 676 -6.73 13.55 1.82
CA GLY A 676 -7.58 12.38 1.55
C GLY A 676 -7.54 11.32 2.65
N VAL A 677 -7.19 11.69 3.88
CA VAL A 677 -7.15 10.80 5.04
C VAL A 677 -8.46 10.94 5.82
N GLY A 678 -9.17 9.82 6.00
CA GLY A 678 -10.38 9.72 6.81
C GLY A 678 -10.11 9.56 8.30
N ILE A 679 -11.17 9.55 9.11
CA ILE A 679 -11.08 9.55 10.58
C ILE A 679 -11.80 8.34 11.16
N VAL A 680 -11.10 7.65 12.07
CA VAL A 680 -11.69 6.76 13.06
C VAL A 680 -11.58 7.45 14.42
N ALA A 681 -12.72 7.86 14.98
CA ALA A 681 -12.79 8.54 16.26
C ALA A 681 -12.95 7.52 17.39
N ILE A 682 -12.03 7.53 18.35
CA ILE A 682 -12.09 6.66 19.53
C ILE A 682 -12.71 7.46 20.68
N LEU A 683 -13.92 7.12 21.11
CA LEU A 683 -14.55 7.76 22.26
C LEU A 683 -13.98 7.13 23.55
N GLY A 684 -13.66 7.94 24.56
CA GLY A 684 -13.21 7.42 25.85
C GLY A 684 -12.86 8.48 26.88
N GLY A 685 -12.20 8.08 27.97
CA GLY A 685 -11.55 8.98 28.94
C GLY A 685 -12.48 9.76 29.88
N ARG A 686 -12.96 9.10 30.94
CA ARG A 686 -13.89 9.65 31.94
C ARG A 686 -13.27 10.82 32.71
N PRO A 687 -13.95 11.98 32.82
CA PRO A 687 -13.45 13.10 33.61
C PRO A 687 -13.51 12.84 35.11
N ASP A 688 -12.62 13.49 35.86
CA ASP A 688 -12.50 13.36 37.32
C ASP A 688 -13.83 13.58 38.05
N TRP A 689 -14.61 14.58 37.62
CA TRP A 689 -15.90 14.91 38.22
C TRP A 689 -16.97 13.83 38.02
N ALA A 690 -16.81 12.95 37.02
CA ALA A 690 -17.76 11.89 36.72
C ALA A 690 -17.51 10.61 37.53
N TYR A 691 -16.35 10.44 38.19
CA TYR A 691 -15.99 9.20 38.92
C TYR A 691 -16.97 8.79 40.02
N TYR A 692 -17.64 9.76 40.63
CA TYR A 692 -18.54 9.52 41.77
C TYR A 692 -20.02 9.63 41.42
N MET A 693 -20.35 9.69 40.13
CA MET A 693 -21.72 9.77 39.66
C MET A 693 -22.45 8.43 39.79
N PRO A 694 -23.76 8.44 40.13
CA PRO A 694 -24.61 7.28 39.92
C PRO A 694 -24.56 6.82 38.46
N LEU A 695 -24.53 5.51 38.22
CA LEU A 695 -24.38 4.94 36.87
C LEU A 695 -25.43 5.47 35.87
N ASP A 696 -26.68 5.63 36.28
CA ASP A 696 -27.73 6.17 35.42
C ASP A 696 -27.47 7.62 34.97
N GLU A 697 -26.97 8.47 35.87
CA GLU A 697 -26.59 9.85 35.56
C GLU A 697 -25.35 9.86 34.65
N LEU A 698 -24.38 8.99 34.95
CA LEU A 698 -23.17 8.83 34.18
C LEU A 698 -23.43 8.40 32.73
N PHE A 699 -24.33 7.43 32.50
CA PHE A 699 -24.74 7.01 31.15
C PHE A 699 -25.44 8.14 30.38
N ALA A 700 -26.26 8.93 31.07
CA ALA A 700 -26.90 10.09 30.46
C ALA A 700 -25.86 11.13 30.02
N GLU A 701 -24.86 11.41 30.85
CA GLU A 701 -23.76 12.33 30.52
C GLU A 701 -22.87 11.78 29.40
N TRP A 702 -22.64 10.46 29.37
CA TRP A 702 -21.91 9.80 28.28
C TRP A 702 -22.61 9.96 26.92
N ARG A 703 -23.94 9.80 26.88
CA ARG A 703 -24.76 10.11 25.70
C ARG A 703 -24.62 11.57 25.28
N VAL A 704 -24.62 12.49 26.26
CA VAL A 704 -24.44 13.94 26.00
C VAL A 704 -23.08 14.21 25.36
N PHE A 705 -22.01 13.59 25.86
CA PHE A 705 -20.68 13.71 25.28
C PHE A 705 -20.63 13.17 23.84
N ALA A 706 -21.11 11.94 23.61
CA ALA A 706 -21.13 11.37 22.26
C ALA A 706 -21.96 12.22 21.28
N ARG A 707 -23.10 12.76 21.73
CA ARG A 707 -23.89 13.74 20.97
C ARG A 707 -23.09 15.00 20.66
N PHE A 708 -22.39 15.56 21.64
CA PHE A 708 -21.57 16.75 21.44
C PHE A 708 -20.50 16.49 20.37
N VAL A 709 -19.78 15.38 20.44
CA VAL A 709 -18.77 14.99 19.42
C VAL A 709 -19.41 14.89 18.03
N ALA A 710 -20.56 14.23 17.90
CA ALA A 710 -21.28 14.12 16.63
C ALA A 710 -21.77 15.48 16.09
N GLN A 711 -22.22 16.40 16.96
CA GLN A 711 -22.61 17.75 16.55
C GLN A 711 -21.42 18.56 16.02
N GLN A 712 -20.23 18.38 16.61
CA GLN A 712 -19.04 19.12 16.19
C GLN A 712 -18.41 18.55 14.91
N TYR A 713 -18.39 17.22 14.75
CA TYR A 713 -17.54 16.54 13.76
C TYR A 713 -18.24 15.43 12.96
N GLY A 714 -19.51 15.13 13.22
CA GLY A 714 -20.20 13.99 12.62
C GLY A 714 -20.29 14.02 11.10
N ASN A 715 -20.06 15.19 10.50
CA ASN A 715 -19.96 15.29 9.05
C ASN A 715 -18.62 14.83 8.46
N ASP A 716 -17.59 14.73 9.28
CA ASP A 716 -16.21 14.48 8.87
C ASP A 716 -15.70 13.09 9.31
N ILE A 717 -16.41 12.43 10.24
CA ILE A 717 -16.03 11.13 10.80
C ILE A 717 -16.85 10.01 10.17
N GLN A 718 -16.16 8.97 9.69
CA GLN A 718 -16.78 7.80 9.06
C GLN A 718 -16.93 6.63 10.03
N TYR A 719 -16.08 6.56 11.06
CA TYR A 719 -16.06 5.46 12.02
C TYR A 719 -15.95 5.99 13.44
N TYR A 720 -16.82 5.49 14.30
CA TYR A 720 -16.78 5.74 15.73
C TYR A 720 -16.49 4.44 16.46
N GLN A 721 -15.31 4.36 17.05
CA GLN A 721 -15.02 3.32 18.02
C GLN A 721 -15.61 3.75 19.36
N LEU A 722 -16.60 3.00 19.84
CA LEU A 722 -17.42 3.43 20.97
C LEU A 722 -16.64 3.39 22.29
N LEU A 723 -15.80 2.38 22.47
CA LEU A 723 -14.81 2.26 23.56
C LEU A 723 -13.61 1.39 23.09
N ASN A 724 -12.52 1.33 23.86
CA ASN A 724 -11.30 0.56 23.54
C ASN A 724 -11.03 -0.49 24.62
N GLU A 725 -11.05 -1.78 24.25
CA GLU A 725 -10.60 -2.88 25.11
C GLU A 725 -11.36 -3.02 26.45
N GLU A 726 -12.69 -2.92 26.43
CA GLU A 726 -13.50 -3.02 27.67
C GLU A 726 -13.35 -4.36 28.40
N ASN A 727 -12.88 -5.41 27.71
CA ASN A 727 -12.52 -6.69 28.31
C ASN A 727 -11.18 -6.68 29.09
N HIS A 728 -10.45 -5.56 29.10
CA HIS A 728 -9.22 -5.36 29.86
C HIS A 728 -9.48 -4.51 31.13
N GLU A 729 -9.01 -4.99 32.29
CA GLU A 729 -9.31 -4.42 33.62
C GLU A 729 -8.89 -2.95 33.81
N SER A 730 -7.97 -2.44 32.99
CA SER A 730 -7.47 -1.06 33.07
C SER A 730 -8.15 -0.07 32.11
N HIS A 731 -9.00 -0.53 31.20
CA HIS A 731 -9.55 0.30 30.12
C HIS A 731 -11.03 0.64 30.27
N SER A 732 -11.75 0.01 31.20
CA SER A 732 -13.17 0.28 31.39
C SER A 732 -13.42 1.62 32.09
N LEU A 733 -14.39 2.35 31.54
CA LEU A 733 -14.96 3.53 32.18
C LEU A 733 -15.99 3.15 33.27
N TRP A 734 -16.36 1.87 33.34
CA TRP A 734 -17.51 1.31 34.04
C TRP A 734 -17.13 0.14 34.99
N ASP A 735 -18.10 -0.37 35.75
CA ASP A 735 -17.87 -1.43 36.75
C ASP A 735 -17.65 -2.85 36.16
N HIS A 736 -17.28 -2.99 34.88
CA HIS A 736 -17.06 -4.26 34.16
C HIS A 736 -18.22 -5.27 34.28
N THR A 737 -19.45 -4.76 34.33
CA THR A 737 -20.63 -5.63 34.23
C THR A 737 -21.07 -5.67 32.78
N HIS A 738 -21.49 -6.84 32.31
CA HIS A 738 -22.05 -7.03 30.97
C HIS A 738 -23.12 -5.96 30.66
N ASP A 739 -24.09 -5.79 31.56
CA ASP A 739 -25.17 -4.80 31.42
C ASP A 739 -24.64 -3.36 31.33
N GLY A 740 -23.58 -3.03 32.08
CA GLY A 740 -22.96 -1.71 32.08
C GLY A 740 -22.25 -1.39 30.76
N GLU A 741 -21.45 -2.32 30.24
CA GLU A 741 -20.70 -2.12 29.00
C GLU A 741 -21.63 -2.05 27.77
N VAL A 742 -22.58 -2.98 27.69
CA VAL A 742 -23.57 -2.97 26.61
C VAL A 742 -24.39 -1.68 26.61
N ARG A 743 -24.79 -1.20 27.79
CA ARG A 743 -25.46 0.10 27.93
C ARG A 743 -24.57 1.26 27.51
N ALA A 744 -23.29 1.24 27.84
CA ALA A 744 -22.36 2.29 27.43
C ALA A 744 -22.24 2.41 25.90
N PHE A 745 -22.13 1.27 25.21
CA PHE A 745 -22.12 1.24 23.74
C PHE A 745 -23.41 1.81 23.18
N TYR A 746 -24.55 1.38 23.73
CA TYR A 746 -25.85 1.84 23.27
C TYR A 746 -26.06 3.34 23.48
N GLU A 747 -25.70 3.88 24.63
CA GLU A 747 -25.88 5.30 24.94
C GLU A 747 -24.92 6.20 24.13
N ALA A 748 -23.68 5.76 23.88
CA ALA A 748 -22.82 6.45 22.92
C ALA A 748 -23.45 6.47 21.53
N TYR A 749 -23.92 5.32 21.04
CA TYR A 749 -24.60 5.20 19.75
C TYR A 749 -25.83 6.12 19.65
N GLN A 750 -26.69 6.14 20.69
CA GLN A 750 -27.83 7.04 20.73
C GLN A 750 -27.41 8.51 20.69
N GLY A 751 -26.35 8.88 21.42
CA GLY A 751 -25.77 10.23 21.36
C GLY A 751 -25.32 10.60 19.95
N LEU A 752 -24.61 9.70 19.26
CA LEU A 752 -24.15 9.90 17.89
C LEU A 752 -25.33 10.10 16.91
N LEU A 753 -26.40 9.31 17.03
CA LEU A 753 -27.62 9.49 16.25
C LEU A 753 -28.27 10.86 16.49
N GLU A 754 -28.41 11.26 17.75
CA GLU A 754 -28.95 12.58 18.11
C GLU A 754 -28.11 13.72 17.55
N GLY A 755 -26.78 13.61 17.68
CA GLY A 755 -25.87 14.68 17.26
C GLY A 755 -25.78 14.84 15.76
N THR A 756 -25.94 13.74 15.01
CA THR A 756 -26.00 13.76 13.54
C THR A 756 -27.41 14.03 13.00
N GLY A 757 -28.45 13.86 13.82
CA GLY A 757 -29.85 13.93 13.40
C GLY A 757 -30.30 12.74 12.54
N LEU A 758 -29.58 11.61 12.61
CA LEU A 758 -29.85 10.42 11.80
C LEU A 758 -30.72 9.41 12.54
N ALA A 759 -31.51 8.64 11.78
CA ALA A 759 -32.21 7.49 12.32
C ALA A 759 -31.31 6.24 12.30
N GLY A 760 -31.56 5.29 13.21
CA GLY A 760 -30.76 4.08 13.35
C GLY A 760 -30.68 3.22 12.07
N VAL A 761 -31.71 3.22 11.21
CA VAL A 761 -31.66 2.47 9.93
C VAL A 761 -30.82 3.16 8.85
N THR A 762 -30.63 4.47 8.93
CA THR A 762 -29.92 5.25 7.90
C THR A 762 -28.47 5.58 8.26
N HIS A 763 -28.09 5.42 9.52
CA HIS A 763 -26.80 5.91 10.02
C HIS A 763 -25.60 5.27 9.31
N LYS A 764 -25.69 3.98 8.94
CA LYS A 764 -24.63 3.22 8.22
C LYS A 764 -24.20 3.85 6.89
N SER A 765 -25.04 4.71 6.30
CA SER A 765 -24.68 5.48 5.10
C SER A 765 -23.77 6.68 5.39
N ARG A 766 -23.69 7.09 6.67
CA ARG A 766 -22.91 8.23 7.15
C ARG A 766 -21.72 7.82 7.99
N PHE A 767 -21.94 6.96 8.99
CA PHE A 767 -20.91 6.46 9.89
C PHE A 767 -21.22 5.02 10.30
N LYS A 768 -20.18 4.30 10.71
CA LYS A 768 -20.30 2.99 11.36
C LYS A 768 -19.71 3.02 12.76
N THR A 769 -20.25 2.19 13.62
CA THR A 769 -19.81 1.99 15.00
C THR A 769 -18.94 0.75 15.12
N ILE A 770 -17.89 0.86 15.93
CA ILE A 770 -16.90 -0.20 16.16
C ILE A 770 -16.81 -0.46 17.65
N VAL A 771 -16.81 -1.73 18.04
CA VAL A 771 -16.38 -2.17 19.37
C VAL A 771 -15.13 -3.01 19.22
N ASN A 772 -14.12 -2.67 19.99
CA ASN A 772 -12.79 -3.24 19.90
C ASN A 772 -12.43 -3.95 21.21
N LEU A 773 -12.06 -5.24 21.12
CA LEU A 773 -11.67 -6.04 22.27
C LEU A 773 -10.23 -6.54 22.14
N PHE A 774 -9.55 -6.68 23.27
CA PHE A 774 -8.21 -7.24 23.28
C PHE A 774 -8.24 -8.77 23.15
N ALA A 775 -7.86 -9.29 21.99
CA ALA A 775 -8.00 -10.70 21.63
C ALA A 775 -6.89 -11.60 22.19
N ASP A 776 -5.84 -11.02 22.78
CA ASP A 776 -4.77 -11.76 23.44
C ASP A 776 -5.20 -12.29 24.83
N LEU A 777 -6.32 -11.81 25.37
CA LEU A 777 -6.88 -12.32 26.63
C LEU A 777 -7.65 -13.63 26.44
N PRO A 778 -7.57 -14.57 27.39
CA PRO A 778 -8.42 -15.75 27.38
C PRO A 778 -9.90 -15.32 27.47
N ASN A 779 -10.78 -16.04 26.76
CA ASN A 779 -12.23 -15.84 26.74
C ASN A 779 -12.78 -14.58 26.02
N TRP A 780 -11.97 -13.84 25.26
CA TRP A 780 -12.48 -12.69 24.49
C TRP A 780 -13.61 -13.08 23.51
N ASP A 781 -13.54 -14.24 22.84
CA ASP A 781 -14.55 -14.67 21.86
C ASP A 781 -15.93 -14.93 22.50
N PRO A 782 -16.06 -15.77 23.57
CA PRO A 782 -17.31 -15.89 24.31
C PRO A 782 -17.85 -14.56 24.82
N TYR A 783 -16.97 -13.71 25.36
CA TYR A 783 -17.35 -12.40 25.88
C TYR A 783 -17.96 -11.50 24.80
N PHE A 784 -17.33 -11.44 23.62
CA PHE A 784 -17.85 -10.66 22.51
C PHE A 784 -19.20 -11.18 22.00
N ARG A 785 -19.37 -12.50 21.97
CA ARG A 785 -20.64 -13.13 21.58
C ARG A 785 -21.76 -12.80 22.57
N GLU A 786 -21.48 -12.72 23.86
CA GLU A 786 -22.45 -12.28 24.86
C GLU A 786 -22.90 -10.84 24.59
N ILE A 787 -21.95 -9.91 24.35
CA ILE A 787 -22.26 -8.52 23.99
C ILE A 787 -23.20 -8.44 22.77
N LEU A 788 -22.93 -9.23 21.73
CA LEU A 788 -23.70 -9.20 20.48
C LEU A 788 -25.03 -9.96 20.55
N ALA A 789 -25.18 -10.88 21.51
CA ALA A 789 -26.45 -11.54 21.79
C ALA A 789 -27.45 -10.62 22.50
N ASP A 790 -26.96 -9.61 23.22
CA ASP A 790 -27.81 -8.59 23.82
C ASP A 790 -28.39 -7.65 22.73
N PRO A 791 -29.70 -7.31 22.77
CA PRO A 791 -30.33 -6.42 21.80
C PRO A 791 -29.66 -5.04 21.67
N TRP A 792 -29.15 -4.48 22.77
CA TRP A 792 -28.47 -3.19 22.76
C TRP A 792 -27.13 -3.29 22.03
N GLY A 793 -26.30 -4.27 22.36
CA GLY A 793 -25.02 -4.50 21.69
C GLY A 793 -25.19 -4.87 20.22
N SER A 794 -26.14 -5.75 19.91
CA SER A 794 -26.48 -6.10 18.53
C SER A 794 -26.91 -4.89 17.69
N THR A 795 -27.64 -3.95 18.30
CA THR A 795 -28.15 -2.75 17.61
C THR A 795 -27.08 -1.67 17.44
N SER A 796 -26.23 -1.47 18.44
CA SER A 796 -25.27 -0.36 18.50
C SER A 796 -23.92 -0.64 17.88
N ILE A 797 -23.66 -1.85 17.38
CA ILE A 797 -22.36 -2.28 16.85
C ILE A 797 -22.51 -2.71 15.40
N ASP A 798 -21.77 -2.06 14.49
CA ASP A 798 -21.73 -2.42 13.07
C ASP A 798 -20.51 -3.28 12.72
N VAL A 799 -19.38 -3.01 13.37
CA VAL A 799 -18.09 -3.66 13.14
C VAL A 799 -17.58 -4.27 14.44
N VAL A 800 -17.25 -5.56 14.40
CA VAL A 800 -16.55 -6.25 15.47
C VAL A 800 -15.05 -6.14 15.24
N ALA A 801 -14.31 -5.72 16.26
CA ALA A 801 -12.89 -5.47 16.13
C ALA A 801 -12.06 -6.12 17.22
N ILE A 802 -10.79 -6.37 16.88
CA ILE A 802 -9.81 -6.88 17.82
C ILE A 802 -8.54 -6.04 17.84
N ASP A 803 -7.90 -6.09 19.01
CA ASP A 803 -6.48 -5.79 19.20
C ASP A 803 -5.72 -7.09 19.37
N HIS A 804 -4.62 -7.22 18.63
CA HIS A 804 -3.85 -8.47 18.58
C HIS A 804 -2.38 -8.18 18.31
N TYR A 805 -1.51 -8.61 19.21
CA TYR A 805 -0.08 -8.23 19.20
C TYR A 805 0.85 -9.44 19.36
N PRO A 806 0.88 -10.35 18.36
CA PRO A 806 1.70 -11.54 18.42
C PRO A 806 3.18 -11.15 18.46
N GLY A 807 3.91 -11.64 19.45
CA GLY A 807 5.30 -11.24 19.69
C GLY A 807 5.47 -10.19 20.78
N THR A 808 4.49 -9.33 21.04
CA THR A 808 4.56 -8.36 22.16
C THR A 808 3.76 -8.82 23.36
N TRP A 809 2.46 -9.03 23.20
CA TRP A 809 1.56 -9.39 24.31
C TRP A 809 1.18 -10.87 24.33
N CYS A 810 1.20 -11.55 23.19
CA CYS A 810 0.89 -12.98 23.11
C CYS A 810 1.89 -13.78 22.31
N CYS A 811 1.70 -15.11 22.37
CA CYS A 811 2.09 -16.05 21.32
C CYS A 811 3.61 -16.20 21.06
N GLY A 812 4.46 -15.58 21.90
CA GLY A 812 5.91 -15.60 21.75
C GLY A 812 6.36 -15.11 20.37
N ALA A 813 7.51 -15.56 19.90
CA ALA A 813 8.08 -15.15 18.61
C ALA A 813 7.30 -15.66 17.36
N ASN A 814 6.09 -16.20 17.50
CA ASN A 814 5.26 -16.61 16.37
C ASN A 814 4.42 -15.43 15.85
N TYR A 815 5.03 -14.55 15.06
CA TYR A 815 4.34 -13.38 14.48
C TYR A 815 3.19 -13.74 13.51
N ARG A 816 3.13 -14.99 13.06
CA ARG A 816 2.07 -15.52 12.18
C ARG A 816 0.86 -16.08 12.94
N ASP A 817 0.83 -15.98 14.27
CA ASP A 817 -0.32 -16.43 15.05
C ASP A 817 -1.52 -15.48 14.89
N TRP A 818 -2.32 -15.72 13.86
CA TRP A 818 -3.51 -14.93 13.51
C TRP A 818 -4.78 -15.78 13.46
N ALA A 819 -4.82 -16.87 14.24
CA ALA A 819 -6.02 -17.71 14.37
C ALA A 819 -7.21 -16.93 14.94
N VAL A 820 -6.97 -15.85 15.69
CA VAL A 820 -8.00 -14.93 16.18
C VAL A 820 -8.86 -14.33 15.07
N LEU A 821 -8.33 -14.18 13.84
CA LEU A 821 -9.13 -13.71 12.69
C LEU A 821 -10.17 -14.75 12.25
N ASP A 822 -9.91 -16.04 12.45
CA ASP A 822 -10.89 -17.08 12.13
C ASP A 822 -12.05 -17.07 13.13
N SER A 823 -11.77 -16.78 14.41
CA SER A 823 -12.77 -16.57 15.46
C SER A 823 -13.56 -15.29 15.23
N LEU A 824 -12.88 -14.18 14.94
CA LEU A 824 -13.53 -12.90 14.62
C LEU A 824 -14.47 -13.04 13.42
N ARG A 825 -14.03 -13.77 12.38
CA ARG A 825 -14.87 -14.13 11.23
C ARG A 825 -16.10 -14.92 11.64
N SER A 826 -15.93 -15.90 12.52
CA SER A 826 -17.05 -16.69 13.03
C SER A 826 -18.08 -15.78 13.74
N ILE A 827 -17.62 -14.90 14.63
CA ILE A 827 -18.48 -13.92 15.32
C ILE A 827 -19.19 -13.03 14.31
N ALA A 828 -18.44 -12.44 13.38
CA ALA A 828 -18.97 -11.52 12.40
C ALA A 828 -20.06 -12.16 11.52
N ASN A 829 -19.85 -13.41 11.09
CA ASN A 829 -20.83 -14.18 10.33
C ASN A 829 -22.07 -14.53 11.16
N ASP A 830 -21.90 -14.93 12.42
CA ASP A 830 -23.02 -15.35 13.28
C ASP A 830 -23.96 -14.18 13.64
N TYR A 831 -23.43 -12.95 13.69
CA TYR A 831 -24.15 -11.74 14.09
C TYR A 831 -24.33 -10.70 12.98
N ASP A 832 -24.00 -11.06 11.73
CA ASP A 832 -24.08 -10.20 10.55
C ASP A 832 -23.35 -8.84 10.72
N LYS A 833 -22.09 -8.92 11.12
CA LYS A 833 -21.20 -7.76 11.35
C LYS A 833 -20.05 -7.74 10.36
N GLU A 834 -19.43 -6.58 10.18
CA GLU A 834 -18.12 -6.48 9.53
C GLU A 834 -16.99 -6.67 10.54
N MET A 835 -15.75 -6.85 10.06
CA MET A 835 -14.58 -7.07 10.92
C MET A 835 -13.53 -5.97 10.79
N ALA A 836 -12.77 -5.74 11.86
CA ALA A 836 -11.54 -4.95 11.81
C ALA A 836 -10.46 -5.47 12.78
N VAL A 837 -9.20 -5.15 12.46
CA VAL A 837 -8.10 -5.14 13.45
C VAL A 837 -7.82 -3.69 13.77
N MET A 838 -8.15 -3.25 14.98
CA MET A 838 -8.04 -1.83 15.33
C MET A 838 -6.66 -1.48 15.86
N GLU A 839 -6.00 -2.44 16.49
CA GLU A 839 -4.62 -2.28 16.92
C GLU A 839 -3.83 -3.56 16.68
N THR A 840 -2.73 -3.37 15.97
CA THR A 840 -1.64 -4.32 15.94
C THR A 840 -0.34 -3.54 15.79
N GLY A 841 0.76 -4.19 16.13
CA GLY A 841 2.07 -3.57 16.11
C GLY A 841 3.04 -4.42 16.90
N PHE A 842 4.26 -3.91 17.03
CA PHE A 842 5.27 -4.58 17.81
C PHE A 842 6.09 -3.55 18.57
N SER A 843 6.21 -3.74 19.87
CA SER A 843 7.01 -2.86 20.71
C SER A 843 8.47 -3.22 20.61
N THR A 844 9.32 -2.22 20.36
CA THR A 844 10.78 -2.38 20.38
C THR A 844 11.36 -2.39 21.80
N TYR A 845 10.50 -2.61 22.80
CA TYR A 845 10.87 -2.79 24.19
C TYR A 845 10.14 -4.02 24.76
N GLY A 846 10.88 -4.94 25.38
CA GLY A 846 10.34 -6.20 25.90
C GLY A 846 9.79 -6.10 27.34
N PHE A 847 8.78 -6.93 27.65
CA PHE A 847 8.11 -6.95 28.97
C PHE A 847 8.95 -7.62 30.07
N ASN A 848 8.91 -7.08 31.29
CA ASN A 848 9.73 -7.45 32.46
C ASN A 848 9.40 -8.82 33.11
N LEU A 849 9.37 -9.92 32.35
CA LEU A 849 9.40 -11.28 32.91
C LEU A 849 10.83 -11.80 32.90
N PHE A 850 11.44 -12.02 34.07
CA PHE A 850 12.87 -12.32 34.19
C PHE A 850 13.31 -13.67 33.57
N PRO A 851 14.27 -13.69 32.62
CA PRO A 851 14.83 -12.55 31.88
C PRO A 851 13.93 -12.16 30.69
N PRO A 852 13.67 -10.85 30.47
CA PRO A 852 12.81 -10.41 29.38
C PRO A 852 13.39 -10.86 28.04
N PRO A 853 12.59 -11.33 27.07
CA PRO A 853 13.02 -11.28 25.69
C PRO A 853 13.30 -9.81 25.37
N GLN A 854 14.56 -9.48 25.04
CA GLN A 854 14.89 -8.14 24.56
C GLN A 854 14.30 -8.03 23.16
N HIS A 855 13.40 -7.07 22.97
CA HIS A 855 12.89 -6.71 21.65
C HIS A 855 13.74 -5.58 21.08
N TYR A 856 13.99 -5.65 19.78
CA TYR A 856 14.71 -4.63 19.04
C TYR A 856 13.90 -4.18 17.82
N GLN A 857 14.35 -3.10 17.20
CA GLN A 857 13.80 -2.63 15.93
C GLN A 857 13.87 -3.69 14.81
N THR A 858 14.84 -4.62 14.84
CA THR A 858 14.89 -5.78 13.92
C THR A 858 13.77 -6.79 14.15
N ASP A 859 13.28 -6.92 15.38
CA ASP A 859 12.14 -7.79 15.68
C ASP A 859 10.83 -7.15 15.19
N GLN A 860 10.69 -5.82 15.31
CA GLN A 860 9.59 -5.06 14.71
C GLN A 860 9.58 -5.20 13.18
N GLU A 861 10.75 -5.14 12.53
CA GLU A 861 10.93 -5.38 11.09
C GLU A 861 10.46 -6.79 10.70
N ALA A 862 10.92 -7.82 11.42
CA ALA A 862 10.52 -9.20 11.21
C ALA A 862 9.02 -9.43 11.48
N PHE A 863 8.44 -8.75 12.46
CA PHE A 863 7.00 -8.76 12.73
C PHE A 863 6.22 -8.20 11.54
N VAL A 864 6.58 -7.01 11.05
CA VAL A 864 5.89 -6.37 9.92
C VAL A 864 5.90 -7.28 8.70
N ASP A 865 7.05 -7.89 8.37
CA ASP A 865 7.15 -8.77 7.21
C ASP A 865 6.33 -10.06 7.34
N GLN A 866 6.28 -10.65 8.53
CA GLN A 866 5.63 -11.96 8.73
C GLN A 866 4.14 -11.84 9.08
N ALA A 867 3.80 -10.98 10.03
CA ALA A 867 2.44 -10.82 10.51
C ALA A 867 1.55 -10.21 9.42
N MET A 868 2.00 -9.14 8.75
CA MET A 868 1.16 -8.44 7.78
C MET A 868 0.94 -9.26 6.50
N ASP A 869 1.90 -10.12 6.13
CA ASP A 869 1.75 -11.14 5.10
C ASP A 869 0.62 -12.13 5.43
N GLU A 870 0.60 -12.62 6.66
CA GLU A 870 -0.40 -13.57 7.15
C GLU A 870 -1.80 -12.93 7.18
N VAL A 871 -1.90 -11.70 7.71
CA VAL A 871 -3.16 -10.94 7.74
C VAL A 871 -3.67 -10.69 6.33
N LEU A 872 -2.82 -10.28 5.38
CA LEU A 872 -3.22 -10.06 3.98
C LEU A 872 -3.74 -11.34 3.32
N SER A 873 -3.02 -12.46 3.51
CA SER A 873 -3.41 -13.78 2.99
C SER A 873 -4.79 -14.18 3.50
N ARG A 874 -5.00 -14.08 4.82
CA ARG A 874 -6.28 -14.39 5.47
C ARG A 874 -7.36 -13.46 4.98
N LYS A 875 -7.15 -12.15 5.00
CA LYS A 875 -8.09 -11.14 4.49
C LYS A 875 -8.56 -11.45 3.08
N ASN A 876 -7.67 -11.83 2.17
CA ASN A 876 -8.05 -12.16 0.79
C ASN A 876 -8.96 -13.39 0.74
N SER A 877 -8.64 -14.45 1.49
CA SER A 877 -9.49 -15.64 1.61
C SER A 877 -10.85 -15.33 2.27
N LEU A 878 -10.83 -14.57 3.36
CA LEU A 878 -12.00 -14.18 4.14
C LEU A 878 -12.96 -13.36 3.30
N ASN A 879 -12.47 -12.28 2.68
CA ASN A 879 -13.30 -11.35 1.92
C ASN A 879 -13.81 -11.97 0.62
N ALA A 880 -13.10 -12.95 0.04
CA ALA A 880 -13.59 -13.71 -1.11
C ALA A 880 -14.77 -14.63 -0.73
N ASN A 881 -14.68 -15.30 0.42
CA ASN A 881 -15.67 -16.30 0.85
C ASN A 881 -16.88 -15.70 1.58
N TYR A 882 -16.67 -14.62 2.34
CA TYR A 882 -17.68 -13.98 3.19
C TYR A 882 -17.72 -12.48 2.91
N PRO A 883 -18.12 -12.10 1.70
CA PRO A 883 -17.89 -10.74 1.30
C PRO A 883 -18.74 -9.79 2.19
N LEU A 884 -19.90 -10.21 2.74
CA LEU A 884 -20.80 -9.34 3.53
C LEU A 884 -20.23 -9.02 4.93
N ASN A 885 -19.34 -9.87 5.43
CA ASN A 885 -18.71 -9.75 6.75
C ASN A 885 -17.23 -9.47 6.60
N SER A 886 -16.86 -8.64 5.61
CA SER A 886 -15.46 -8.44 5.22
C SER A 886 -14.61 -7.87 6.35
N LEU A 887 -13.32 -8.24 6.36
CA LEU A 887 -12.29 -7.48 7.05
C LEU A 887 -12.14 -6.13 6.35
N LEU A 888 -12.65 -5.09 7.00
CA LEU A 888 -12.80 -3.73 6.48
C LEU A 888 -11.53 -2.91 6.68
N LEU A 889 -10.92 -3.03 7.86
CA LEU A 889 -9.83 -2.17 8.31
C LEU A 889 -8.77 -2.99 9.07
N VAL A 890 -7.51 -2.68 8.81
CA VAL A 890 -6.39 -3.04 9.71
C VAL A 890 -5.65 -1.77 10.10
N SER A 891 -5.30 -1.65 11.38
CA SER A 891 -4.69 -0.44 11.90
C SER A 891 -3.43 -0.72 12.71
N TRP A 892 -2.41 0.10 12.47
CA TRP A 892 -1.17 0.12 13.25
C TRP A 892 -1.37 0.93 14.55
N TYR A 893 -0.90 0.40 15.68
CA TYR A 893 -1.21 0.94 17.02
C TYR A 893 -0.70 2.36 17.27
N THR A 894 0.49 2.75 16.82
CA THR A 894 0.87 4.17 16.92
C THR A 894 1.89 4.58 15.87
N LEU A 895 1.70 5.77 15.32
CA LEU A 895 2.64 6.37 14.38
C LEU A 895 3.99 6.67 15.05
N LEU A 896 3.95 7.21 16.27
CA LEU A 896 5.12 7.76 16.96
C LEU A 896 5.29 7.12 18.33
N ASP A 897 6.52 6.79 18.68
CA ASP A 897 6.89 6.44 20.06
C ASP A 897 6.54 7.58 21.01
N GLN A 898 6.18 7.24 22.24
CA GLN A 898 5.97 8.27 23.26
C GLN A 898 7.31 8.89 23.70
N CYS A 899 8.34 8.06 23.82
CA CYS A 899 9.70 8.48 24.18
C CYS A 899 10.71 7.38 23.86
N SER A 900 11.44 7.48 22.75
CA SER A 900 12.37 6.41 22.33
C SER A 900 13.63 6.36 23.19
N ASP A 901 14.02 7.48 23.81
CA ASP A 901 15.21 7.59 24.64
C ASP A 901 14.95 7.40 26.14
N GLN A 902 13.70 7.18 26.56
CA GLN A 902 13.33 6.98 27.97
C GLN A 902 12.21 5.96 28.18
N GLY A 903 12.14 5.45 29.41
CA GLY A 903 10.99 4.68 29.89
C GLY A 903 11.11 3.19 29.64
N ALA A 904 10.67 2.43 30.65
CA ALA A 904 10.61 0.97 30.66
C ALA A 904 9.17 0.46 30.44
N ILE A 905 8.38 1.21 29.67
CA ILE A 905 6.96 0.95 29.43
C ILE A 905 6.83 0.49 27.97
N VAL A 906 6.34 -0.73 27.77
CA VAL A 906 6.28 -1.38 26.45
C VAL A 906 5.46 -0.54 25.46
N GLU A 907 4.39 0.07 25.93
CA GLU A 907 3.48 0.93 25.17
C GLU A 907 4.17 2.16 24.57
N TRP A 908 5.28 2.62 25.16
CA TRP A 908 6.00 3.81 24.70
C TRP A 908 6.84 3.57 23.44
N HIS A 909 7.03 2.31 23.07
CA HIS A 909 7.99 1.86 22.04
C HIS A 909 7.33 1.14 20.85
N PHE A 910 6.02 1.30 20.66
CA PHE A 910 5.28 0.72 19.52
C PHE A 910 5.29 1.57 18.24
N GLY A 911 5.76 2.81 18.31
CA GLY A 911 5.82 3.71 17.17
C GLY A 911 6.51 3.04 15.99
N ILE A 912 6.04 3.34 14.78
CA ILE A 912 6.83 3.09 13.57
C ILE A 912 7.87 4.21 13.34
N LEU A 913 7.72 5.32 14.05
CA LEU A 913 8.68 6.40 14.17
C LEU A 913 9.18 6.48 15.63
N THR A 914 10.46 6.82 15.79
CA THR A 914 11.07 7.25 17.04
C THR A 914 10.74 8.70 17.37
N TYR A 915 10.70 9.02 18.66
CA TYR A 915 10.58 10.38 19.19
C TYR A 915 11.59 10.59 20.32
N GLN A 916 12.51 11.54 20.14
CA GLN A 916 13.45 11.93 21.18
C GLN A 916 12.84 13.02 22.06
N CYS A 917 12.54 12.71 23.31
CA CYS A 917 11.73 13.58 24.17
C CYS A 917 12.35 14.95 24.44
N TRP A 918 13.67 15.03 24.51
CA TRP A 918 14.37 16.28 24.83
C TRP A 918 14.59 17.19 23.63
N THR A 919 14.67 16.61 22.44
CA THR A 919 15.01 17.34 21.21
C THR A 919 13.79 17.55 20.32
N GLY A 920 12.70 16.80 20.53
CA GLY A 920 11.51 16.80 19.68
C GLY A 920 11.77 16.20 18.29
N VAL A 921 12.89 15.50 18.11
CA VAL A 921 13.31 14.94 16.82
C VAL A 921 12.57 13.63 16.55
N TRP A 922 12.03 13.51 15.34
CA TRP A 922 11.40 12.29 14.84
C TRP A 922 12.38 11.56 13.94
N GLY A 923 12.42 10.23 14.02
CA GLY A 923 13.23 9.41 13.13
C GLY A 923 12.51 8.13 12.75
N GLU A 924 12.66 7.66 11.52
CA GLU A 924 12.07 6.40 11.09
C GLU A 924 12.69 5.21 11.83
N LYS A 925 11.86 4.26 12.26
CA LYS A 925 12.36 2.97 12.71
C LYS A 925 12.68 2.07 11.53
N LEU A 926 13.45 1.02 11.81
CA LEU A 926 13.90 0.05 10.82
C LEU A 926 12.76 -0.60 10.03
N ALA A 927 11.59 -0.78 10.65
CA ALA A 927 10.43 -1.39 10.02
C ALA A 927 9.58 -0.42 9.17
N TYR A 928 9.91 0.88 9.13
CA TYR A 928 9.07 1.90 8.48
C TYR A 928 8.83 1.61 6.99
N ASP A 929 9.90 1.37 6.24
CA ASP A 929 9.81 1.05 4.81
C ASP A 929 9.11 -0.29 4.55
N ASN A 930 9.32 -1.29 5.43
CA ASN A 930 8.60 -2.56 5.38
C ASN A 930 7.09 -2.35 5.55
N LEU A 931 6.68 -1.51 6.52
CA LEU A 931 5.27 -1.24 6.75
C LEU A 931 4.66 -0.50 5.56
N ARG A 932 5.34 0.51 5.01
CA ARG A 932 4.91 1.20 3.78
C ARG A 932 4.73 0.22 2.62
N TYR A 933 5.66 -0.71 2.45
CA TYR A 933 5.57 -1.75 1.44
C TYR A 933 4.35 -2.64 1.68
N GLN A 934 4.13 -3.13 2.91
CA GLN A 934 2.97 -3.96 3.25
C GLN A 934 1.65 -3.24 2.99
N VAL A 935 1.52 -1.97 3.39
CA VAL A 935 0.32 -1.15 3.12
C VAL A 935 0.06 -1.02 1.62
N SER A 936 1.11 -0.83 0.81
CA SER A 936 0.98 -0.68 -0.66
C SER A 936 0.38 -1.91 -1.34
N ARG A 937 0.58 -3.11 -0.78
CA ARG A 937 0.08 -4.38 -1.35
C ARG A 937 -1.41 -4.60 -1.16
N TRP A 938 -2.04 -3.84 -0.28
CA TRP A 938 -3.48 -3.91 -0.03
C TRP A 938 -4.30 -3.08 -1.02
N LYS A 939 -3.62 -2.22 -1.77
CA LYS A 939 -4.25 -1.21 -2.63
C LYS A 939 -4.99 -1.79 -3.80
#